data_AF-A0A2A6CMC1-F1
#
_entry.id   AF-A0A2A6CMC1-F1
#
_cell.length_a   1.000
_cell.length_b   1.000
_cell.length_c   1.000
_cell.angle_alpha   90.00
_cell.angle_beta   90.00
_cell.angle_gamma   90.00
#
_symmetry.space_group_name_H-M   'P 1'
#
loop_
_entity.id
_entity.type
_entity.pdbx_description
1 polymer ?
#
loop_
_entity_poly.entity_id
_entity_poly.type
_entity_poly.pdbx_seq_one_letter_code
_entity_poly.pdbx_strand_id
1 'polypeptide(L)'
;VPCAVMSDGVVETDITYGRLLALKKEHTKDLKVAREVFKLAGRNPLKGLYIIVDKVVYISLYEEKKCATFVKRSLDFAAESKKRISLGRTTQDKLFFLNSYCGIASHLGITFSLAPFPVDLSVPSRPIPSPPLVSPPVIPRKCGGCAARCRTIKNLSAKLGRARKKLVTQGEDLDSENNSHIQRLSSVNRVFSRVNSSLRGKVASLSAENSRLATELRFSENARLEAEESLAEHDSRVVTLKPGQSYSADTVVTVLELLNLGVADEKIGGVMESVAKLTGVKLDRVPSPSTVRNIAVASLTVAKAHVHERLDQAIGRGEQLCLYSDETNKLTSKLQCFGAGLVKDDGGQEIFLFGLAQVADKSAQTAFDIMQKRLGSLSRGIGYGDAGNFIDRFFAAVSCTMSDRASTQQKFNSMIEEYRVTVLPKVVRGWDELSDTHQQELMKFHVFYCQLHVIANYTNVVLEALAEHERIVSGRDIPSFSPTVFTVVKEVARLFGDRSAGLHSCSMEYKVWSGLDQANCPLWRLAENVAHVLDTGATISLLLSWVRECSVTPVSMFSGNCSIPSLHSIAAGDEQFLEKLLSVSPSETSLEAVVLVMESSLRYFEHLFEDFIPGGKYSGVVDDVVVDRTRCASATNRFIESAFGFVDRLFNHSPHMRIYRREARLLIAKNHTMAWLSSKSSEERLAIVSAARASISTVRAEETHAKSLLAEAILQKSLEKEKGYNAKVALQVKKRNQAVDAISTFGFIISVNSISALLGSSSETARANALVAQIRFRERTLLQPPPEKGIYKLSNKGRKLPEDELKRRLTVLIEADQKGTLLTSSIDHPFIGRFVRRWNEEVSEDGKVSSVKKRGETPLVSIKFPSSQLIIPISTLESYLDEGSFDLLDDLL
;
A
#
# COMPACT_ATOMS: atom_id res chain seq x y z
N VAL A 1 0.16 34.61 21.92
CA VAL A 1 0.17 34.58 20.45
C VAL A 1 -0.35 33.22 20.02
N PRO A 2 -1.36 33.13 19.14
CA PRO A 2 -1.92 31.84 18.72
C PRO A 2 -1.00 31.13 17.72
N CYS A 3 -0.73 29.85 17.93
CA CYS A 3 -0.11 29.01 16.91
C CYS A 3 -1.15 28.70 15.82
N ALA A 4 -0.78 28.90 14.56
CA ALA A 4 -1.65 28.60 13.42
C ALA A 4 -1.88 27.09 13.28
N VAL A 5 -3.09 26.72 12.85
CA VAL A 5 -3.48 25.35 12.53
C VAL A 5 -2.61 24.80 11.40
N MET A 6 -1.93 23.68 11.63
CA MET A 6 -1.48 22.81 10.55
C MET A 6 -2.61 21.83 10.24
N SER A 7 -3.37 22.13 9.19
CA SER A 7 -4.16 21.14 8.47
C SER A 7 -3.22 20.32 7.57
N ASP A 8 -3.56 19.06 7.32
CA ASP A 8 -2.82 18.18 6.41
C ASP A 8 -3.03 18.63 4.94
N GLY A 9 -2.33 19.69 4.55
CA GLY A 9 -2.54 20.49 3.35
C GLY A 9 -2.13 19.85 2.04
N VAL A 10 -2.59 18.62 1.76
CA VAL A 10 -2.70 18.11 0.39
C VAL A 10 -3.97 18.74 -0.21
N VAL A 11 -3.85 19.97 -0.69
CA VAL A 11 -4.86 20.57 -1.56
C VAL A 11 -4.80 19.82 -2.89
N GLU A 12 -5.95 19.34 -3.40
CA GLU A 12 -6.01 18.72 -4.74
C GLU A 12 -5.42 19.69 -5.76
N THR A 13 -4.23 19.37 -6.29
CA THR A 13 -3.44 20.32 -7.07
C THR A 13 -3.47 19.96 -8.54
N ASP A 14 -4.28 20.68 -9.30
CA ASP A 14 -4.44 20.45 -10.73
C ASP A 14 -3.24 21.02 -11.54
N ILE A 15 -2.19 20.21 -11.68
CA ILE A 15 -0.97 20.57 -12.43
C ILE A 15 -1.17 20.29 -13.93
N THR A 16 -2.11 21.00 -14.55
CA THR A 16 -2.34 20.91 -16.01
C THR A 16 -1.15 21.42 -16.81
N TYR A 17 -1.02 20.90 -18.04
CA TYR A 17 -0.11 21.42 -19.06
C TYR A 17 -0.24 22.94 -19.28
N GLY A 18 -1.46 23.48 -19.21
CA GLY A 18 -1.72 24.92 -19.30
C GLY A 18 -1.07 25.73 -18.19
N ARG A 19 -1.07 25.21 -16.94
CA ARG A 19 -0.43 25.90 -15.80
C ARG A 19 1.10 25.85 -15.89
N LEU A 20 1.68 24.77 -16.40
CA LEU A 20 3.13 24.69 -16.67
C LEU A 20 3.59 25.71 -17.74
N LEU A 21 2.81 25.88 -18.82
CA LEU A 21 3.08 26.91 -19.83
C LEU A 21 2.94 28.34 -19.26
N ALA A 22 1.99 28.57 -18.36
CA ALA A 22 1.88 29.86 -17.65
C ALA A 22 3.12 30.12 -16.77
N LEU A 23 3.53 29.15 -15.96
CA LEU A 23 4.73 29.26 -15.11
C LEU A 23 6.02 29.50 -15.92
N LYS A 24 6.16 28.90 -17.13
CA LYS A 24 7.31 29.17 -18.01
C LYS A 24 7.26 30.56 -18.67
N LYS A 25 6.08 31.16 -18.86
CA LYS A 25 5.95 32.59 -19.22
C LYS A 25 6.25 33.51 -18.04
N GLU A 26 5.80 33.16 -16.85
CA GLU A 26 6.05 33.90 -15.60
C GLU A 26 7.54 33.84 -15.20
N HIS A 27 8.25 32.73 -15.46
CA HIS A 27 9.63 32.48 -15.05
C HIS A 27 10.50 31.92 -16.17
N THR A 28 11.46 32.73 -16.65
CA THR A 28 12.34 32.38 -17.78
C THR A 28 13.29 31.21 -17.53
N LYS A 29 13.83 31.07 -16.31
CA LYS A 29 14.79 30.01 -15.93
C LYS A 29 14.09 28.78 -15.37
N ASP A 30 14.36 27.60 -15.93
CA ASP A 30 13.69 26.33 -15.61
C ASP A 30 13.83 25.90 -14.14
N LEU A 31 14.96 26.23 -13.49
CA LEU A 31 15.16 26.00 -12.06
C LEU A 31 14.14 26.80 -11.19
N LYS A 32 13.64 27.95 -11.66
CA LYS A 32 12.56 28.68 -10.98
C LYS A 32 11.18 28.06 -11.26
N VAL A 33 10.93 27.60 -12.49
CA VAL A 33 9.69 26.86 -12.83
C VAL A 33 9.57 25.60 -11.97
N ALA A 34 10.64 24.81 -11.87
CA ALA A 34 10.72 23.64 -11.01
C ALA A 34 10.42 23.96 -9.53
N ARG A 35 10.97 25.06 -8.99
CA ARG A 35 10.71 25.51 -7.61
C ARG A 35 9.24 25.84 -7.34
N GLU A 36 8.55 26.49 -8.28
CA GLU A 36 7.11 26.75 -8.11
C GLU A 36 6.26 25.48 -8.29
N VAL A 37 6.66 24.55 -9.16
CA VAL A 37 6.02 23.21 -9.25
C VAL A 37 6.16 22.43 -7.94
N PHE A 38 7.35 22.42 -7.32
CA PHE A 38 7.57 21.81 -6.00
C PHE A 38 6.72 22.45 -4.89
N LYS A 39 6.59 23.78 -4.88
CA LYS A 39 5.71 24.51 -3.95
C LYS A 39 4.23 24.20 -4.15
N LEU A 40 3.77 24.11 -5.41
CA LEU A 40 2.39 23.73 -5.73
C LEU A 40 2.11 22.31 -5.21
N ALA A 41 3.02 21.38 -5.41
CA ALA A 41 3.00 20.03 -4.84
C ALA A 41 3.25 19.97 -3.31
N GLY A 42 3.06 21.08 -2.57
CA GLY A 42 3.20 21.17 -1.11
C GLY A 42 4.62 21.05 -0.55
N ARG A 43 5.63 20.76 -1.37
CA ARG A 43 7.02 20.49 -0.95
C ARG A 43 7.90 21.73 -1.11
N ASN A 44 7.91 22.61 -0.11
CA ASN A 44 8.76 23.81 -0.12
C ASN A 44 10.18 23.52 0.43
N PRO A 45 11.24 23.51 -0.39
CA PRO A 45 12.60 23.15 0.04
C PRO A 45 13.26 24.17 1.00
N LEU A 46 12.62 25.30 1.28
CA LEU A 46 13.11 26.32 2.21
C LEU A 46 12.34 26.37 3.56
N LYS A 47 11.44 25.41 3.82
CA LYS A 47 10.72 25.29 5.11
C LYS A 47 10.90 23.92 5.77
N GLY A 48 12.16 23.53 6.01
CA GLY A 48 12.49 22.38 6.85
C GLY A 48 13.99 22.22 7.05
N LEU A 49 14.40 22.05 8.31
CA LEU A 49 15.75 21.64 8.75
C LEU A 49 16.94 22.51 8.26
N TYR A 50 17.26 23.54 9.05
CA TYR A 50 18.67 23.80 9.37
C TYR A 50 19.17 22.67 10.29
N ILE A 51 19.55 21.52 9.71
CA ILE A 51 20.32 20.47 10.39
C ILE A 51 21.53 20.14 9.51
N ILE A 52 22.73 20.33 10.06
CA ILE A 52 23.99 20.24 9.32
C ILE A 52 24.37 18.77 9.17
N VAL A 53 24.05 18.18 8.00
CA VAL A 53 24.68 16.94 7.48
C VAL A 53 24.74 17.06 5.95
N ASP A 54 25.93 17.06 5.36
CA ASP A 54 26.17 17.42 3.95
C ASP A 54 25.33 16.63 2.94
N LYS A 55 24.97 15.39 3.27
CA LYS A 55 24.21 14.49 2.40
C LYS A 55 22.80 15.00 2.07
N VAL A 56 22.13 15.73 2.98
CA VAL A 56 20.73 16.14 2.78
C VAL A 56 20.61 17.30 1.80
N VAL A 57 21.51 18.30 1.91
CA VAL A 57 21.57 19.44 0.99
C VAL A 57 21.91 18.99 -0.43
N TYR A 58 22.82 18.01 -0.55
CA TYR A 58 23.21 17.44 -1.84
C TYR A 58 22.05 16.74 -2.55
N ILE A 59 21.22 15.99 -1.82
CA ILE A 59 20.01 15.35 -2.38
C ILE A 59 19.01 16.41 -2.86
N SER A 60 18.75 17.45 -2.06
CA SER A 60 17.81 18.53 -2.43
C SER A 60 18.22 19.23 -3.75
N LEU A 61 19.49 19.60 -3.89
CA LEU A 61 20.02 20.23 -5.11
C LEU A 61 20.09 19.28 -6.32
N TYR A 62 20.24 17.98 -6.09
CA TYR A 62 20.26 16.95 -7.14
C TYR A 62 18.86 16.71 -7.72
N GLU A 63 17.84 16.59 -6.87
CA GLU A 63 16.44 16.46 -7.29
C GLU A 63 15.92 17.73 -7.96
N GLU A 64 16.30 18.92 -7.46
CA GLU A 64 15.95 20.19 -8.09
C GLU A 64 16.57 20.34 -9.50
N LYS A 65 17.83 19.92 -9.69
CA LYS A 65 18.47 19.88 -11.01
C LYS A 65 17.80 18.89 -11.95
N LYS A 66 17.47 17.67 -11.51
CA LYS A 66 16.71 16.69 -12.32
C LYS A 66 15.38 17.27 -12.79
N CYS A 67 14.63 17.91 -11.89
CA CYS A 67 13.33 18.51 -12.21
C CYS A 67 13.47 19.62 -13.26
N ALA A 68 14.50 20.48 -13.15
CA ALA A 68 14.78 21.49 -14.17
C ALA A 68 15.15 20.90 -15.55
N THR A 69 15.98 19.83 -15.59
CA THR A 69 16.30 19.11 -16.83
C THR A 69 15.06 18.45 -17.45
N PHE A 70 14.15 17.94 -16.62
CA PHE A 70 12.87 17.39 -17.07
C PHE A 70 11.96 18.49 -17.64
N VAL A 71 11.80 19.62 -16.96
CA VAL A 71 11.01 20.77 -17.45
C VAL A 71 11.52 21.26 -18.81
N LYS A 72 12.85 21.37 -19.00
CA LYS A 72 13.46 21.69 -20.31
C LYS A 72 13.00 20.67 -21.37
N ARG A 73 13.27 19.37 -21.14
CA ARG A 73 12.91 18.29 -22.08
C ARG A 73 11.42 18.24 -22.41
N SER A 74 10.52 18.47 -21.45
CA SER A 74 9.07 18.47 -21.67
C SER A 74 8.61 19.64 -22.54
N LEU A 75 9.24 20.82 -22.41
CA LEU A 75 8.93 21.99 -23.22
C LEU A 75 9.50 21.86 -24.64
N ASP A 76 10.72 21.34 -24.77
CA ASP A 76 11.35 21.05 -26.06
C ASP A 76 10.54 19.99 -26.83
N PHE A 77 10.15 18.90 -26.16
CA PHE A 77 9.29 17.86 -26.72
C PHE A 77 7.88 18.35 -27.03
N ALA A 78 7.34 19.33 -26.30
CA ALA A 78 6.06 19.95 -26.62
C ALA A 78 6.13 20.86 -27.86
N ALA A 79 7.25 21.55 -28.09
CA ALA A 79 7.49 22.29 -29.33
C ALA A 79 7.61 21.33 -30.53
N GLU A 80 8.36 20.24 -30.36
CA GLU A 80 8.50 19.14 -31.32
C GLU A 80 7.14 18.49 -31.64
N SER A 81 6.36 18.14 -30.61
CA SER A 81 5.01 17.57 -30.76
C SER A 81 4.04 18.54 -31.45
N LYS A 82 4.10 19.84 -31.13
CA LYS A 82 3.27 20.86 -31.80
C LYS A 82 3.60 20.98 -33.30
N LYS A 83 4.87 20.77 -33.67
CA LYS A 83 5.35 20.66 -35.06
C LYS A 83 4.77 19.43 -35.77
N ARG A 84 4.77 18.27 -35.09
CA ARG A 84 4.25 16.99 -35.61
C ARG A 84 2.71 17.00 -35.73
N ILE A 85 2.01 17.57 -34.76
CA ILE A 85 0.54 17.71 -34.76
C ILE A 85 0.04 18.52 -35.98
N SER A 86 0.80 19.50 -36.46
CA SER A 86 0.45 20.22 -37.70
C SER A 86 0.56 19.41 -39.00
N LEU A 87 1.09 18.18 -38.95
CA LEU A 87 1.22 17.27 -40.10
C LEU A 87 0.23 16.08 -40.06
N GLY A 88 -0.44 15.85 -38.93
CA GLY A 88 -1.66 15.04 -38.83
C GLY A 88 -1.51 13.55 -38.50
N ARG A 89 -2.28 13.09 -37.48
CA ARG A 89 -2.31 11.74 -36.87
C ARG A 89 -1.06 11.47 -35.99
N THR A 90 -1.11 10.67 -34.91
CA THR A 90 -2.11 9.65 -34.52
C THR A 90 -2.59 9.78 -33.04
N THR A 91 -3.37 8.80 -32.57
CA THR A 91 -3.75 8.66 -31.14
C THR A 91 -2.57 8.21 -30.26
N GLN A 92 -1.55 7.57 -30.84
CA GLN A 92 -0.44 6.95 -30.11
C GLN A 92 0.42 8.00 -29.37
N ASP A 93 0.55 9.20 -29.96
CA ASP A 93 1.22 10.35 -29.36
C ASP A 93 0.54 10.83 -28.07
N LYS A 94 -0.80 10.73 -27.96
CA LYS A 94 -1.54 11.08 -26.74
C LYS A 94 -1.24 10.12 -25.59
N LEU A 95 -1.06 8.84 -25.89
CA LEU A 95 -0.67 7.80 -24.94
C LEU A 95 0.76 8.00 -24.42
N PHE A 96 1.69 8.35 -25.31
CA PHE A 96 3.06 8.69 -24.92
C PHE A 96 3.12 9.98 -24.07
N PHE A 97 2.26 10.95 -24.37
CA PHE A 97 2.09 12.16 -23.57
C PHE A 97 1.57 11.84 -22.16
N LEU A 98 0.54 11.00 -22.00
CA LEU A 98 0.03 10.59 -20.69
C LEU A 98 1.07 9.82 -19.84
N ASN A 99 1.79 8.87 -20.43
CA ASN A 99 2.82 8.09 -19.72
C ASN A 99 3.93 8.98 -19.13
N SER A 100 4.19 10.14 -19.76
CA SER A 100 5.14 11.14 -19.25
C SER A 100 4.69 11.81 -17.94
N TYR A 101 3.38 11.86 -17.65
CA TYR A 101 2.84 12.38 -16.38
C TYR A 101 2.85 11.33 -15.27
N CYS A 102 2.53 10.06 -15.58
CA CYS A 102 2.52 8.97 -14.62
C CYS A 102 3.89 8.74 -13.96
N GLY A 103 4.99 8.89 -14.72
CA GLY A 103 6.35 8.84 -14.18
C GLY A 103 6.64 9.91 -13.12
N ILE A 104 6.07 11.12 -13.26
CA ILE A 104 6.21 12.21 -12.27
C ILE A 104 5.39 11.89 -11.01
N ALA A 105 4.14 11.46 -11.19
CA ALA A 105 3.24 11.06 -10.10
C ALA A 105 3.88 10.01 -9.18
N SER A 106 4.46 8.96 -9.78
CA SER A 106 5.18 7.90 -9.08
C SER A 106 6.42 8.42 -8.33
N HIS A 107 7.22 9.30 -8.96
CA HIS A 107 8.45 9.82 -8.34
C HIS A 107 8.22 10.86 -7.24
N LEU A 108 7.16 11.67 -7.35
CA LEU A 108 6.79 12.67 -6.34
C LEU A 108 5.76 12.18 -5.30
N GLY A 109 5.17 11.00 -5.51
CA GLY A 109 4.15 10.43 -4.62
C GLY A 109 2.84 11.21 -4.61
N ILE A 110 2.32 11.56 -5.80
CA ILE A 110 1.12 12.38 -5.99
C ILE A 110 0.11 11.61 -6.86
N THR A 111 -1.14 11.50 -6.42
CA THR A 111 -2.26 10.99 -7.23
C THR A 111 -2.92 12.12 -8.02
N PHE A 112 -3.12 11.93 -9.33
CA PHE A 112 -3.90 12.84 -10.17
C PHE A 112 -5.40 12.52 -10.13
N SER A 113 -6.24 13.56 -10.23
CA SER A 113 -7.66 13.44 -10.56
C SER A 113 -7.87 13.86 -12.02
N LEU A 114 -8.57 13.04 -12.81
CA LEU A 114 -8.85 13.31 -14.23
C LEU A 114 -10.33 13.69 -14.41
N ALA A 115 -10.72 14.84 -13.86
CA ALA A 115 -12.05 15.39 -14.01
C ALA A 115 -12.19 16.20 -15.32
N PRO A 116 -13.31 16.09 -16.06
CA PRO A 116 -13.60 16.96 -17.20
C PRO A 116 -14.03 18.37 -16.75
N PHE A 117 -13.78 19.37 -17.60
CA PHE A 117 -14.04 20.79 -17.30
C PHE A 117 -15.54 21.11 -17.05
N PRO A 118 -15.87 21.90 -16.01
CA PRO A 118 -17.17 22.58 -15.91
C PRO A 118 -17.25 23.82 -16.82
N VAL A 119 -18.46 24.27 -17.11
CA VAL A 119 -18.77 25.45 -17.95
C VAL A 119 -19.11 26.67 -17.07
N ASP A 120 -18.72 27.86 -17.50
CA ASP A 120 -18.68 29.10 -16.71
C ASP A 120 -19.94 29.99 -16.89
N LEU A 121 -20.49 30.56 -15.79
CA LEU A 121 -21.64 31.49 -15.75
C LEU A 121 -21.64 32.38 -14.47
N SER A 122 -22.09 33.64 -14.55
CA SER A 122 -22.25 34.62 -13.43
C SER A 122 -23.17 35.81 -13.83
N VAL A 123 -23.58 36.82 -13.03
CA VAL A 123 -23.19 37.42 -11.72
C VAL A 123 -24.43 37.90 -10.88
N PRO A 124 -24.34 38.08 -9.54
CA PRO A 124 -25.43 38.67 -8.71
C PRO A 124 -25.02 39.80 -7.71
N SER A 125 -25.86 40.84 -7.49
CA SER A 125 -25.60 41.85 -6.42
C SER A 125 -26.77 42.75 -5.90
N ARG A 126 -27.15 42.55 -4.60
CA ARG A 126 -27.51 43.52 -3.50
C ARG A 126 -28.86 44.36 -3.47
N PRO A 127 -29.32 44.91 -2.29
CA PRO A 127 -30.73 45.35 -1.97
C PRO A 127 -30.96 46.77 -1.28
N ILE A 128 -32.19 47.17 -0.79
CA ILE A 128 -32.50 47.97 0.49
C ILE A 128 -34.00 48.37 0.96
N PRO A 129 -34.72 49.51 0.66
CA PRO A 129 -35.59 50.30 1.65
C PRO A 129 -37.15 50.49 1.47
N SER A 130 -37.89 51.13 2.45
CA SER A 130 -39.40 51.37 2.51
C SER A 130 -39.97 52.70 3.21
N PRO A 131 -41.25 53.21 2.95
CA PRO A 131 -41.96 54.49 3.40
C PRO A 131 -43.19 54.31 4.41
N PRO A 132 -44.31 55.14 4.63
CA PRO A 132 -44.91 56.48 4.20
C PRO A 132 -45.63 57.37 5.34
N LEU A 133 -46.68 58.27 5.11
CA LEU A 133 -47.90 58.68 6.00
C LEU A 133 -48.65 60.12 5.90
N VAL A 134 -49.99 60.21 6.23
CA VAL A 134 -50.85 61.23 7.04
C VAL A 134 -51.64 62.52 6.48
N SER A 135 -52.61 63.17 7.25
CA SER A 135 -53.65 64.22 6.81
C SER A 135 -54.20 65.45 7.73
N PRO A 136 -55.45 65.57 8.34
CA PRO A 136 -56.49 66.66 8.05
C PRO A 136 -56.97 67.92 8.97
N PRO A 137 -58.15 68.06 9.70
CA PRO A 137 -59.13 69.23 9.60
C PRO A 137 -59.70 70.04 10.87
N VAL A 138 -60.66 71.03 10.74
CA VAL A 138 -61.18 72.06 11.78
C VAL A 138 -62.65 72.68 11.61
N ILE A 139 -63.32 73.39 12.61
CA ILE A 139 -64.73 74.04 12.53
C ILE A 139 -65.13 75.41 13.31
N PRO A 140 -66.14 75.64 14.27
CA PRO A 140 -67.20 76.74 14.22
C PRO A 140 -67.58 77.63 15.51
N ARG A 141 -68.67 78.53 15.52
CA ARG A 141 -69.58 79.18 16.61
C ARG A 141 -70.10 80.66 16.27
N LYS A 142 -70.92 81.57 16.94
CA LYS A 142 -71.77 81.81 18.21
C LYS A 142 -72.74 83.11 18.19
N CYS A 143 -73.80 83.23 19.06
CA CYS A 143 -74.48 84.46 19.73
C CYS A 143 -75.46 85.46 19.00
N GLY A 144 -76.34 86.37 19.58
CA GLY A 144 -77.14 86.49 20.87
C GLY A 144 -77.50 87.92 21.49
N GLY A 145 -78.76 88.30 21.86
CA GLY A 145 -79.23 89.53 22.66
C GLY A 145 -80.77 89.93 22.57
N CYS A 146 -81.48 90.95 23.17
CA CYS A 146 -81.40 91.91 24.35
C CYS A 146 -82.70 92.84 24.60
N ALA A 147 -82.81 93.62 25.73
CA ALA A 147 -83.75 94.78 26.10
C ALA A 147 -85.24 94.53 26.63
N ALA A 148 -86.15 95.42 27.17
CA ALA A 148 -86.34 96.89 27.50
C ALA A 148 -87.49 97.20 28.59
N ARG A 149 -87.82 98.48 29.03
CA ARG A 149 -88.76 98.83 30.20
C ARG A 149 -89.71 100.14 30.18
N CYS A 150 -90.34 100.53 31.34
CA CYS A 150 -91.28 101.64 31.80
C CYS A 150 -92.47 102.22 30.99
N ARG A 151 -92.56 102.05 29.67
CA ARG A 151 -93.76 102.42 28.87
C ARG A 151 -94.90 101.42 29.14
N THR A 152 -95.41 101.36 30.39
CA THR A 152 -95.67 100.04 31.01
C THR A 152 -96.91 99.85 31.88
N ILE A 153 -97.48 100.76 32.69
CA ILE A 153 -98.55 100.35 33.65
C ILE A 153 -99.99 100.43 33.10
N LYS A 154 -100.50 101.59 32.62
CA LYS A 154 -101.73 101.56 31.79
C LYS A 154 -101.50 100.83 30.46
N ASN A 155 -100.27 100.91 29.97
CA ASN A 155 -99.81 100.05 28.89
C ASN A 155 -99.67 98.58 29.31
N LEU A 156 -99.79 98.18 30.59
CA LEU A 156 -99.75 96.77 31.02
C LEU A 156 -101.11 96.13 30.83
N SER A 157 -102.21 96.85 31.06
CA SER A 157 -103.54 96.35 30.68
C SER A 157 -103.70 96.31 29.16
N ALA A 158 -103.20 97.32 28.42
CA ALA A 158 -103.18 97.29 26.96
C ALA A 158 -102.12 96.33 26.38
N LYS A 159 -101.06 95.99 27.13
CA LYS A 159 -100.15 94.86 26.87
C LYS A 159 -100.70 93.54 27.42
N LEU A 160 -101.72 93.48 28.28
CA LEU A 160 -102.34 92.23 28.72
C LEU A 160 -103.40 91.81 27.71
N GLY A 161 -104.21 92.75 27.22
CA GLY A 161 -105.04 92.52 26.03
C GLY A 161 -104.19 92.13 24.81
N ARG A 162 -103.16 92.93 24.48
CA ARG A 162 -102.29 92.63 23.33
C ARG A 162 -101.37 91.43 23.55
N ALA A 163 -100.77 91.22 24.73
CA ALA A 163 -99.94 90.04 24.98
C ALA A 163 -100.74 88.80 25.34
N ARG A 164 -102.04 88.85 25.68
CA ARG A 164 -102.88 87.65 25.65
C ARG A 164 -103.10 87.20 24.20
N LYS A 165 -103.41 88.14 23.29
CA LYS A 165 -103.49 87.83 21.85
C LYS A 165 -102.12 87.48 21.24
N LYS A 166 -101.03 88.04 21.77
CA LYS A 166 -99.65 87.71 21.39
C LYS A 166 -99.10 86.45 22.08
N LEU A 167 -99.64 86.01 23.21
CA LEU A 167 -99.32 84.73 23.84
C LEU A 167 -100.05 83.57 23.16
N VAL A 168 -101.22 83.82 22.56
CA VAL A 168 -101.85 82.85 21.66
C VAL A 168 -101.00 82.69 20.39
N THR A 169 -100.67 83.78 19.69
CA THR A 169 -99.82 83.69 18.48
C THR A 169 -98.39 83.24 18.77
N GLN A 170 -97.75 83.70 19.86
CA GLN A 170 -96.46 83.13 20.28
C GLN A 170 -96.57 81.70 20.79
N GLY A 171 -97.76 81.25 21.25
CA GLY A 171 -98.01 79.84 21.56
C GLY A 171 -98.05 79.01 20.28
N GLU A 172 -98.80 79.45 19.28
CA GLU A 172 -98.89 78.84 17.96
C GLU A 172 -97.52 78.82 17.24
N ASP A 173 -96.75 79.92 17.31
CA ASP A 173 -95.38 80.01 16.79
C ASP A 173 -94.42 79.09 17.57
N LEU A 174 -94.49 79.05 18.91
CA LEU A 174 -93.62 78.19 19.73
C LEU A 174 -93.97 76.72 19.57
N ASP A 175 -95.24 76.35 19.43
CA ASP A 175 -95.64 74.96 19.15
C ASP A 175 -95.22 74.54 17.75
N SER A 176 -95.24 75.45 16.76
CA SER A 176 -94.65 75.22 15.43
C SER A 176 -93.14 74.99 15.51
N GLU A 177 -92.41 75.88 16.19
CA GLU A 177 -90.95 75.81 16.33
C GLU A 177 -90.52 74.57 17.15
N ASN A 178 -91.24 74.26 18.23
CA ASN A 178 -91.07 73.07 19.07
C ASN A 178 -91.35 71.77 18.29
N ASN A 179 -92.41 71.70 17.49
CA ASN A 179 -92.65 70.54 16.62
C ASN A 179 -91.52 70.36 15.59
N SER A 180 -90.97 71.45 15.03
CA SER A 180 -89.79 71.38 14.15
C SER A 180 -88.54 70.85 14.89
N HIS A 181 -88.36 71.25 16.16
CA HIS A 181 -87.30 70.77 17.03
C HIS A 181 -87.46 69.29 17.39
N ILE A 182 -88.69 68.84 17.68
CA ILE A 182 -89.02 67.42 17.95
C ILE A 182 -88.75 66.57 16.70
N GLN A 183 -89.10 67.02 15.49
CA GLN A 183 -88.77 66.32 14.25
C GLN A 183 -87.25 66.24 13.99
N ARG A 184 -86.50 67.34 14.24
CA ARG A 184 -85.04 67.33 14.15
C ARG A 184 -84.40 66.39 15.19
N LEU A 185 -84.87 66.42 16.43
CA LEU A 185 -84.39 65.54 17.51
C LEU A 185 -84.67 64.07 17.21
N SER A 186 -85.88 63.71 16.74
CA SER A 186 -86.19 62.33 16.38
C SER A 186 -85.32 61.83 15.22
N SER A 187 -85.04 62.69 14.23
CA SER A 187 -84.12 62.40 13.12
C SER A 187 -82.69 62.13 13.60
N VAL A 188 -82.15 63.01 14.44
CA VAL A 188 -80.80 62.86 15.04
C VAL A 188 -80.72 61.61 15.91
N ASN A 189 -81.73 61.36 16.74
CA ASN A 189 -81.74 60.19 17.63
C ASN A 189 -81.78 58.87 16.82
N ARG A 190 -82.53 58.84 15.71
CA ARG A 190 -82.58 57.68 14.79
C ARG A 190 -81.24 57.40 14.10
N VAL A 191 -80.42 58.43 13.85
CA VAL A 191 -79.03 58.27 13.39
C VAL A 191 -78.14 57.77 14.52
N PHE A 192 -78.23 58.36 15.72
CA PHE A 192 -77.48 57.91 16.90
C PHE A 192 -77.75 56.44 17.24
N SER A 193 -78.99 55.96 17.19
CA SER A 193 -79.33 54.55 17.40
C SER A 193 -78.62 53.62 16.41
N ARG A 194 -78.55 53.99 15.12
CA ARG A 194 -77.85 53.21 14.07
C ARG A 194 -76.33 53.19 14.27
N VAL A 195 -75.74 54.31 14.67
CA VAL A 195 -74.30 54.38 14.99
C VAL A 195 -73.99 53.55 16.24
N ASN A 196 -74.83 53.64 17.29
CA ASN A 196 -74.65 52.91 18.54
C ASN A 196 -74.83 51.39 18.35
N SER A 197 -75.76 50.93 17.51
CA SER A 197 -75.87 49.50 17.15
C SER A 197 -74.66 49.01 16.33
N SER A 198 -74.16 49.82 15.38
CA SER A 198 -72.95 49.49 14.61
C SER A 198 -71.70 49.39 15.50
N LEU A 199 -71.53 50.32 16.45
CA LEU A 199 -70.45 50.30 17.42
C LEU A 199 -70.53 49.08 18.34
N ARG A 200 -71.72 48.71 18.84
CA ARG A 200 -71.92 47.48 19.64
C ARG A 200 -71.53 46.22 18.86
N GLY A 201 -71.89 46.14 17.58
CA GLY A 201 -71.45 45.05 16.70
C GLY A 201 -69.92 44.96 16.57
N LYS A 202 -69.25 46.11 16.36
CA LYS A 202 -67.78 46.15 16.31
C LYS A 202 -67.11 45.78 17.63
N VAL A 203 -67.64 46.24 18.77
CA VAL A 203 -67.12 45.89 20.11
C VAL A 203 -67.31 44.40 20.40
N ALA A 204 -68.46 43.81 20.04
CA ALA A 204 -68.66 42.37 20.16
C ALA A 204 -67.68 41.56 19.30
N SER A 205 -67.47 41.96 18.04
CA SER A 205 -66.50 41.33 17.14
C SER A 205 -65.07 41.41 17.67
N LEU A 206 -64.64 42.58 18.14
CA LEU A 206 -63.31 42.78 18.72
C LEU A 206 -63.13 42.02 20.04
N SER A 207 -64.18 41.89 20.85
CA SER A 207 -64.13 41.07 22.07
C SER A 207 -63.96 39.59 21.75
N ALA A 208 -64.66 39.07 20.73
CA ALA A 208 -64.52 37.68 20.30
C ALA A 208 -63.12 37.40 19.70
N GLU A 209 -62.61 38.32 18.86
CA GLU A 209 -61.25 38.27 18.32
C GLU A 209 -60.19 38.25 19.45
N ASN A 210 -60.33 39.13 20.44
CA ASN A 210 -59.40 39.22 21.57
C ASN A 210 -59.47 37.98 22.47
N SER A 211 -60.66 37.38 22.66
CA SER A 211 -60.79 36.09 23.34
C SER A 211 -60.13 34.95 22.56
N ARG A 212 -60.27 34.90 21.22
CA ARG A 212 -59.58 33.91 20.37
C ARG A 212 -58.06 34.04 20.48
N LEU A 213 -57.53 35.25 20.31
CA LEU A 213 -56.10 35.54 20.42
C LEU A 213 -55.54 35.22 21.81
N ALA A 214 -56.30 35.47 22.89
CA ALA A 214 -55.90 35.10 24.25
C ALA A 214 -55.88 33.56 24.47
N THR A 215 -56.69 32.80 23.74
CA THR A 215 -56.63 31.32 23.76
C THR A 215 -55.45 30.79 22.92
N GLU A 216 -55.23 31.35 21.73
CA GLU A 216 -54.09 31.00 20.86
C GLU A 216 -52.74 31.32 21.53
N LEU A 217 -52.65 32.46 22.23
CA LEU A 217 -51.46 32.82 23.00
C LEU A 217 -51.17 31.78 24.10
N ARG A 218 -52.16 31.41 24.92
CA ARG A 218 -51.99 30.40 25.98
C ARG A 218 -51.61 29.03 25.44
N PHE A 219 -52.17 28.63 24.30
CA PHE A 219 -51.79 27.38 23.66
C PHE A 219 -50.31 27.40 23.22
N SER A 220 -49.87 28.52 22.63
CA SER A 220 -48.46 28.72 22.23
C SER A 220 -47.50 28.84 23.42
N GLU A 221 -47.94 29.47 24.53
CA GLU A 221 -47.18 29.55 25.78
C GLU A 221 -47.01 28.18 26.44
N ASN A 222 -48.06 27.36 26.49
CA ASN A 222 -47.98 25.98 26.98
C ASN A 222 -47.07 25.13 26.10
N ALA A 223 -47.25 25.17 24.77
CA ALA A 223 -46.39 24.41 23.84
C ALA A 223 -44.91 24.83 23.93
N ARG A 224 -44.61 26.11 24.23
CA ARG A 224 -43.25 26.57 24.53
C ARG A 224 -42.73 26.00 25.85
N LEU A 225 -43.55 25.95 26.91
CA LEU A 225 -43.16 25.37 28.19
C LEU A 225 -42.91 23.86 28.09
N GLU A 226 -43.79 23.12 27.41
CA GLU A 226 -43.61 21.68 27.13
C GLU A 226 -42.32 21.40 26.33
N ALA A 227 -41.98 22.28 25.37
CA ALA A 227 -40.72 22.20 24.61
C ALA A 227 -39.49 22.55 25.45
N GLU A 228 -39.57 23.56 26.34
CA GLU A 228 -38.49 23.93 27.26
C GLU A 228 -38.25 22.86 28.34
N GLU A 229 -39.31 22.23 28.84
CA GLU A 229 -39.24 21.10 29.78
C GLU A 229 -38.66 19.85 29.10
N SER A 230 -39.07 19.55 27.87
CA SER A 230 -38.48 18.47 27.05
C SER A 230 -36.99 18.70 26.78
N LEU A 231 -36.58 19.95 26.51
CA LEU A 231 -35.16 20.30 26.33
C LEU A 231 -34.38 20.14 27.64
N ALA A 232 -34.96 20.52 28.78
CA ALA A 232 -34.34 20.36 30.10
C ALA A 232 -34.19 18.88 30.51
N GLU A 233 -35.17 18.01 30.20
CA GLU A 233 -35.02 16.56 30.39
C GLU A 233 -33.89 15.98 29.52
N HIS A 234 -33.75 16.42 28.27
CA HIS A 234 -32.67 15.97 27.40
C HIS A 234 -31.28 16.36 27.92
N ASP A 235 -31.08 17.62 28.31
CA ASP A 235 -29.78 18.14 28.79
C ASP A 235 -29.36 17.53 30.16
N SER A 236 -30.28 16.85 30.85
CA SER A 236 -30.04 16.16 32.13
C SER A 236 -29.23 14.85 32.02
N ARG A 237 -29.18 14.22 30.84
CA ARG A 237 -28.57 12.88 30.66
C ARG A 237 -27.05 12.94 30.59
N VAL A 238 -26.42 13.02 31.77
CA VAL A 238 -24.99 12.80 31.96
C VAL A 238 -24.68 11.31 31.93
N VAL A 239 -23.97 10.85 30.89
CA VAL A 239 -23.48 9.47 30.78
C VAL A 239 -22.11 9.35 31.44
N THR A 240 -22.06 8.50 32.46
CA THR A 240 -20.85 8.21 33.26
C THR A 240 -19.98 7.15 32.61
N LEU A 241 -19.03 7.58 31.78
CA LEU A 241 -18.01 6.71 31.17
C LEU A 241 -16.98 6.21 32.19
N LYS A 242 -16.76 6.95 33.29
CA LYS A 242 -15.76 6.62 34.32
C LYS A 242 -16.39 6.44 35.72
N PRO A 243 -17.17 5.38 35.97
CA PRO A 243 -17.92 5.15 37.22
C PRO A 243 -17.07 4.87 38.48
N GLY A 244 -15.75 5.09 38.43
CA GLY A 244 -14.83 4.86 39.54
C GLY A 244 -13.41 5.25 39.16
N GLN A 245 -12.39 4.53 39.63
CA GLN A 245 -11.00 4.85 39.30
C GLN A 245 -10.64 4.62 37.82
N SER A 246 -11.42 3.85 37.07
CA SER A 246 -11.20 3.59 35.63
C SER A 246 -12.47 3.71 34.80
N TYR A 247 -12.29 3.81 33.47
CA TYR A 247 -13.39 3.77 32.50
C TYR A 247 -14.12 2.41 32.50
N SER A 248 -15.40 2.42 32.11
CA SER A 248 -16.24 1.23 31.93
C SER A 248 -15.71 0.30 30.84
N ALA A 249 -16.15 -0.96 30.83
CA ALA A 249 -15.77 -1.89 29.77
C ALA A 249 -16.25 -1.39 28.40
N ASP A 250 -17.48 -0.89 28.31
CA ASP A 250 -18.05 -0.38 27.06
C ASP A 250 -17.28 0.83 26.53
N THR A 251 -16.85 1.75 27.42
CA THR A 251 -15.95 2.85 27.03
C THR A 251 -14.65 2.33 26.43
N VAL A 252 -14.10 1.25 26.98
CA VAL A 252 -12.87 0.62 26.45
C VAL A 252 -13.15 -0.06 25.11
N VAL A 253 -14.29 -0.72 24.93
CA VAL A 253 -14.73 -1.30 23.64
C VAL A 253 -14.86 -0.20 22.58
N THR A 254 -15.57 0.90 22.85
CA THR A 254 -15.70 2.03 21.92
C THR A 254 -14.35 2.65 21.56
N VAL A 255 -13.40 2.73 22.49
CA VAL A 255 -12.02 3.15 22.16
C VAL A 255 -11.33 2.17 21.22
N LEU A 256 -11.52 0.85 21.37
CA LEU A 256 -10.99 -0.16 20.46
C LEU A 256 -11.66 -0.11 19.07
N GLU A 257 -12.98 0.12 19.01
CA GLU A 257 -13.72 0.30 17.76
C GLU A 257 -13.22 1.53 16.99
N LEU A 258 -13.07 2.68 17.66
CA LEU A 258 -12.54 3.90 17.05
C LEU A 258 -11.08 3.74 16.59
N LEU A 259 -10.24 2.99 17.33
CA LEU A 259 -8.89 2.62 16.88
C LEU A 259 -8.89 1.69 15.65
N ASN A 260 -9.90 0.82 15.51
CA ASN A 260 -10.09 -0.04 14.34
C ASN A 260 -10.55 0.76 13.11
N LEU A 261 -11.49 1.70 13.31
CA LEU A 261 -11.97 2.67 12.31
C LEU A 261 -10.91 3.70 11.87
N GLY A 262 -9.70 3.64 12.44
CA GLY A 262 -8.57 4.46 12.01
C GLY A 262 -8.39 5.77 12.76
N VAL A 263 -9.24 6.09 13.74
CA VAL A 263 -9.15 7.33 14.52
C VAL A 263 -7.84 7.36 15.33
N ALA A 264 -7.07 8.43 15.20
CA ALA A 264 -5.79 8.59 15.90
C ALA A 264 -5.98 8.68 17.43
N ASP A 265 -5.01 8.15 18.20
CA ASP A 265 -5.02 8.09 19.67
C ASP A 265 -5.40 9.44 20.34
N GLU A 266 -5.07 10.56 19.70
CA GLU A 266 -5.30 11.93 20.20
C GLU A 266 -6.66 12.53 19.84
N LYS A 267 -7.38 11.95 18.88
CA LYS A 267 -8.68 12.46 18.41
C LYS A 267 -9.87 11.72 19.02
N ILE A 268 -9.68 10.51 19.55
CA ILE A 268 -10.77 9.65 20.06
C ILE A 268 -11.65 10.37 21.09
N GLY A 269 -11.08 11.07 22.08
CA GLY A 269 -11.88 11.81 23.06
C GLY A 269 -12.76 12.90 22.42
N GLY A 270 -12.21 13.66 21.47
CA GLY A 270 -12.96 14.69 20.73
C GLY A 270 -14.00 14.12 19.76
N VAL A 271 -13.80 12.91 19.24
CA VAL A 271 -14.83 12.17 18.48
C VAL A 271 -15.98 11.75 19.40
N MET A 272 -15.68 11.21 20.58
CA MET A 272 -16.69 10.85 21.57
C MET A 272 -17.51 12.07 22.03
N GLU A 273 -16.86 13.21 22.30
CA GLU A 273 -17.57 14.47 22.58
C GLU A 273 -18.44 14.94 21.41
N SER A 274 -17.97 14.79 20.17
CA SER A 274 -18.71 15.20 18.96
C SER A 274 -19.96 14.34 18.75
N VAL A 275 -19.85 13.03 18.94
CA VAL A 275 -21.00 12.10 18.89
C VAL A 275 -21.99 12.41 20.01
N ALA A 276 -21.51 12.64 21.24
CA ALA A 276 -22.39 12.98 22.36
C ALA A 276 -23.16 14.29 22.15
N LYS A 277 -22.51 15.32 21.57
CA LYS A 277 -23.17 16.58 21.15
C LYS A 277 -24.27 16.34 20.11
N LEU A 278 -24.06 15.42 19.16
CA LEU A 278 -25.07 15.05 18.15
C LEU A 278 -26.26 14.27 18.74
N THR A 279 -26.06 13.50 19.82
CA THR A 279 -27.12 12.76 20.51
C THR A 279 -27.81 13.53 21.63
N GLY A 280 -27.42 14.79 21.89
CA GLY A 280 -27.94 15.59 23.01
C GLY A 280 -27.56 15.02 24.38
N VAL A 281 -26.40 14.36 24.47
CA VAL A 281 -25.90 13.69 25.67
C VAL A 281 -24.64 14.38 26.20
N LYS A 282 -24.52 14.47 27.53
CA LYS A 282 -23.34 15.02 28.20
C LYS A 282 -22.46 13.88 28.73
N LEU A 283 -21.16 13.92 28.48
CA LEU A 283 -20.22 12.93 29.02
C LEU A 283 -19.58 13.43 30.31
N ASP A 284 -19.39 12.56 31.29
CA ASP A 284 -18.66 12.88 32.52
C ASP A 284 -17.18 13.22 32.25
N ARG A 285 -16.51 12.41 31.42
CA ARG A 285 -15.10 12.54 31.06
C ARG A 285 -14.74 11.66 29.87
N VAL A 286 -14.02 12.20 28.89
CA VAL A 286 -13.50 11.39 27.77
C VAL A 286 -12.07 10.86 28.00
N PRO A 287 -11.71 9.70 27.41
CA PRO A 287 -10.36 9.13 27.49
C PRO A 287 -9.28 10.10 26.98
N SER A 288 -8.24 10.32 27.79
CA SER A 288 -7.07 11.10 27.37
C SER A 288 -6.23 10.33 26.33
N PRO A 289 -5.39 11.00 25.51
CA PRO A 289 -4.52 10.32 24.55
C PRO A 289 -3.62 9.27 25.23
N SER A 290 -3.12 9.55 26.45
CA SER A 290 -2.35 8.59 27.24
C SER A 290 -3.18 7.41 27.74
N THR A 291 -4.48 7.61 28.00
CA THR A 291 -5.42 6.53 28.35
C THR A 291 -5.70 5.65 27.13
N VAL A 292 -6.02 6.25 25.98
CA VAL A 292 -6.19 5.55 24.71
C VAL A 292 -4.92 4.76 24.36
N ARG A 293 -3.74 5.36 24.56
CA ARG A 293 -2.46 4.68 24.35
C ARG A 293 -2.22 3.47 25.24
N ASN A 294 -2.84 3.41 26.43
CA ASN A 294 -2.81 2.24 27.32
C ASN A 294 -3.84 1.18 26.89
N ILE A 295 -5.06 1.58 26.52
CA ILE A 295 -6.10 0.70 25.95
C ILE A 295 -5.60 0.00 24.68
N ALA A 296 -4.89 0.73 23.82
CA ALA A 296 -4.23 0.19 22.63
C ALA A 296 -3.16 -0.88 22.93
N VAL A 297 -2.67 -1.01 24.17
CA VAL A 297 -1.81 -2.15 24.58
C VAL A 297 -2.67 -3.37 24.92
N ALA A 298 -3.72 -3.18 25.73
CA ALA A 298 -4.67 -4.25 26.06
C ALA A 298 -5.35 -4.84 24.82
N SER A 299 -5.49 -4.06 23.75
CA SER A 299 -6.01 -4.51 22.44
C SER A 299 -5.33 -5.78 21.91
N LEU A 300 -4.02 -5.96 22.17
CA LEU A 300 -3.31 -7.18 21.78
C LEU A 300 -3.83 -8.41 22.53
N THR A 301 -4.09 -8.30 23.82
CA THR A 301 -4.58 -9.40 24.65
C THR A 301 -6.03 -9.76 24.29
N VAL A 302 -6.87 -8.78 23.95
CA VAL A 302 -8.21 -9.01 23.37
C VAL A 302 -8.10 -9.74 22.02
N ALA A 303 -7.14 -9.36 21.18
CA ALA A 303 -6.90 -10.06 19.91
C ALA A 303 -6.43 -11.51 20.10
N LYS A 304 -5.48 -11.74 21.02
CA LYS A 304 -5.02 -13.09 21.38
C LYS A 304 -6.13 -13.95 21.99
N ALA A 305 -7.07 -13.35 22.73
CA ALA A 305 -8.23 -14.05 23.28
C ALA A 305 -9.09 -14.68 22.20
N HIS A 306 -9.45 -13.89 21.18
CA HIS A 306 -10.24 -14.36 20.04
C HIS A 306 -9.53 -15.50 19.29
N VAL A 307 -8.22 -15.36 19.07
CA VAL A 307 -7.36 -16.40 18.47
C VAL A 307 -7.32 -17.67 19.32
N HIS A 308 -7.12 -17.55 20.63
CA HIS A 308 -7.12 -18.71 21.53
C HIS A 308 -8.46 -19.42 21.50
N GLU A 309 -9.56 -18.69 21.67
CA GLU A 309 -10.91 -19.24 21.73
C GLU A 309 -11.30 -19.94 20.42
N ARG A 310 -11.14 -19.30 19.26
CA ARG A 310 -11.51 -19.89 17.96
C ARG A 310 -10.69 -21.13 17.61
N LEU A 311 -9.39 -21.15 17.95
CA LEU A 311 -8.52 -22.31 17.72
C LEU A 311 -8.81 -23.44 18.71
N ASP A 312 -8.96 -23.14 20.01
CA ASP A 312 -9.24 -24.16 21.03
C ASP A 312 -10.61 -24.81 20.83
N GLN A 313 -11.62 -24.03 20.39
CA GLN A 313 -12.91 -24.55 19.94
C GLN A 313 -12.76 -25.47 18.73
N ALA A 314 -12.01 -25.06 17.69
CA ALA A 314 -11.81 -25.87 16.49
C ALA A 314 -11.15 -27.23 16.81
N ILE A 315 -10.05 -27.18 17.55
CA ILE A 315 -9.33 -28.36 18.06
C ILE A 315 -10.25 -29.20 18.96
N GLY A 316 -11.10 -28.58 19.78
CA GLY A 316 -12.09 -29.25 20.63
C GLY A 316 -13.22 -29.94 19.85
N ARG A 317 -13.59 -29.43 18.67
CA ARG A 317 -14.51 -30.08 17.70
C ARG A 317 -13.81 -31.16 16.86
N GLY A 318 -12.49 -31.32 16.96
CA GLY A 318 -11.70 -32.26 16.15
C GLY A 318 -11.33 -31.75 14.74
N GLU A 319 -11.55 -30.46 14.46
CA GLU A 319 -11.22 -29.84 13.17
C GLU A 319 -9.73 -30.00 12.85
N GLN A 320 -9.43 -30.31 11.59
CA GLN A 320 -8.06 -30.29 11.07
C GLN A 320 -7.67 -28.86 10.67
N LEU A 321 -6.43 -28.49 10.94
CA LEU A 321 -5.89 -27.14 10.73
C LEU A 321 -4.89 -27.13 9.56
N CYS A 322 -4.93 -26.09 8.74
CA CYS A 322 -3.89 -25.80 7.75
C CYS A 322 -2.99 -24.68 8.29
N LEU A 323 -1.70 -24.91 8.47
CA LEU A 323 -0.76 -23.88 8.96
C LEU A 323 -0.23 -23.03 7.80
N TYR A 324 -0.52 -21.73 7.84
CA TYR A 324 -0.03 -20.74 6.87
C TYR A 324 1.19 -20.01 7.43
N SER A 325 2.27 -19.94 6.65
CA SER A 325 3.49 -19.21 7.01
C SER A 325 4.04 -18.40 5.83
N ASP A 326 4.54 -17.20 6.11
CA ASP A 326 5.31 -16.39 5.15
C ASP A 326 6.27 -15.43 5.88
N GLU A 327 7.29 -14.97 5.15
CA GLU A 327 8.45 -14.23 5.63
C GLU A 327 8.79 -13.02 4.73
N THR A 328 8.61 -11.79 5.21
CA THR A 328 8.87 -10.57 4.42
C THR A 328 9.99 -9.71 5.00
N ASN A 329 10.52 -8.79 4.19
CA ASN A 329 11.42 -7.71 4.62
C ASN A 329 10.70 -6.38 4.38
N LYS A 330 10.45 -5.58 5.42
CA LYS A 330 9.88 -4.23 5.30
C LYS A 330 10.81 -3.23 5.98
N LEU A 331 11.29 -2.25 5.20
CA LEU A 331 12.41 -1.37 5.56
C LEU A 331 13.62 -2.20 6.05
N THR A 332 14.07 -2.02 7.29
CA THR A 332 15.14 -2.78 7.94
C THR A 332 14.66 -3.99 8.74
N SER A 333 13.34 -4.23 8.80
CA SER A 333 12.73 -5.28 9.64
C SER A 333 12.42 -6.53 8.83
N LYS A 334 12.98 -7.68 9.24
CA LYS A 334 12.53 -8.99 8.80
C LYS A 334 11.31 -9.38 9.64
N LEU A 335 10.24 -9.82 8.99
CA LEU A 335 8.96 -10.10 9.64
C LEU A 335 8.48 -11.51 9.26
N GLN A 336 8.08 -12.28 10.26
CA GLN A 336 7.43 -13.57 10.10
C GLN A 336 5.95 -13.42 10.47
N CYS A 337 5.04 -13.96 9.66
CA CYS A 337 3.62 -14.01 9.98
C CYS A 337 3.10 -15.45 9.90
N PHE A 338 2.11 -15.76 10.74
CA PHE A 338 1.48 -17.07 10.83
C PHE A 338 -0.04 -16.94 10.93
N GLY A 339 -0.74 -17.86 10.28
CA GLY A 339 -2.18 -18.06 10.41
C GLY A 339 -2.55 -19.53 10.37
N ALA A 340 -3.79 -19.84 10.74
CA ALA A 340 -4.38 -21.17 10.63
C ALA A 340 -5.63 -21.11 9.74
N GLY A 341 -5.71 -22.00 8.76
CA GLY A 341 -6.92 -22.28 8.00
C GLY A 341 -7.84 -23.16 8.81
N LEU A 342 -9.12 -22.82 8.80
CA LEU A 342 -10.22 -23.46 9.48
C LEU A 342 -11.33 -23.73 8.47
N VAL A 343 -12.09 -24.79 8.70
CA VAL A 343 -13.34 -25.03 7.97
C VAL A 343 -14.43 -24.17 8.63
N LYS A 344 -15.33 -23.61 7.81
CA LYS A 344 -16.54 -22.91 8.26
C LYS A 344 -17.72 -23.88 8.33
N ASP A 345 -18.72 -23.51 9.12
CA ASP A 345 -19.96 -24.30 9.21
C ASP A 345 -20.77 -24.27 7.88
N ASP A 346 -20.47 -23.35 6.95
CA ASP A 346 -20.98 -23.31 5.56
C ASP A 346 -20.21 -24.22 4.57
N GLY A 347 -19.18 -24.94 5.05
CA GLY A 347 -18.31 -25.79 4.25
C GLY A 347 -17.19 -25.05 3.50
N GLY A 348 -17.16 -23.72 3.56
CA GLY A 348 -16.07 -22.88 3.04
C GLY A 348 -14.88 -22.81 3.99
N GLN A 349 -13.94 -21.91 3.66
CA GLN A 349 -12.70 -21.70 4.42
C GLN A 349 -12.68 -20.35 5.14
N GLU A 350 -12.05 -20.33 6.32
CA GLU A 350 -11.63 -19.17 7.09
C GLU A 350 -10.12 -19.25 7.31
N ILE A 351 -9.39 -18.15 7.23
CA ILE A 351 -7.96 -18.11 7.61
C ILE A 351 -7.81 -17.09 8.74
N PHE A 352 -7.21 -17.53 9.84
CA PHE A 352 -7.15 -16.79 11.10
C PHE A 352 -5.71 -16.48 11.46
N LEU A 353 -5.31 -15.21 11.54
CA LEU A 353 -3.93 -14.85 11.92
C LEU A 353 -3.70 -15.13 13.41
N PHE A 354 -2.55 -15.68 13.77
CA PHE A 354 -2.20 -15.90 15.19
C PHE A 354 -0.87 -15.28 15.64
N GLY A 355 -0.08 -14.71 14.72
CA GLY A 355 1.11 -13.96 15.11
C GLY A 355 1.77 -13.14 14.00
N LEU A 356 2.41 -12.05 14.41
CA LEU A 356 3.34 -11.26 13.60
C LEU A 356 4.59 -10.97 14.44
N ALA A 357 5.76 -11.48 14.04
CA ALA A 357 7.01 -11.30 14.77
C ALA A 357 8.07 -10.59 13.94
N GLN A 358 8.92 -9.80 14.61
CA GLN A 358 10.17 -9.33 14.02
C GLN A 358 11.29 -10.32 14.39
N VAL A 359 12.11 -10.72 13.40
CA VAL A 359 13.06 -11.83 13.52
C VAL A 359 14.48 -11.41 13.12
N ALA A 360 15.49 -12.07 13.69
CA ALA A 360 16.90 -11.76 13.43
C ALA A 360 17.36 -12.25 12.05
N ASP A 361 16.88 -13.43 11.64
CA ASP A 361 17.05 -13.99 10.30
C ASP A 361 15.79 -14.73 9.83
N LYS A 362 15.89 -15.40 8.68
CA LYS A 362 14.82 -16.12 7.98
C LYS A 362 15.08 -17.64 8.01
N SER A 363 15.68 -18.16 9.09
CA SER A 363 15.93 -19.60 9.25
C SER A 363 14.68 -20.35 9.70
N ALA A 364 14.52 -21.60 9.23
CA ALA A 364 13.46 -22.51 9.64
C ALA A 364 13.34 -22.64 11.17
N GLN A 365 14.49 -22.72 11.87
CA GLN A 365 14.55 -22.75 13.33
C GLN A 365 13.95 -21.47 13.95
N THR A 366 14.37 -20.29 13.47
CA THR A 366 13.83 -19.01 13.97
C THR A 366 12.33 -18.89 13.72
N ALA A 367 11.81 -19.39 12.59
CA ALA A 367 10.37 -19.46 12.35
C ALA A 367 9.67 -20.40 13.34
N PHE A 368 10.20 -21.61 13.56
CA PHE A 368 9.65 -22.61 14.47
C PHE A 368 9.61 -22.14 15.94
N ASP A 369 10.75 -21.68 16.47
CA ASP A 369 10.90 -21.19 17.85
C ASP A 369 9.93 -20.02 18.12
N ILE A 370 9.79 -19.11 17.15
CA ILE A 370 8.89 -17.96 17.23
C ILE A 370 7.43 -18.42 17.14
N MET A 371 7.10 -19.42 16.33
CA MET A 371 5.74 -19.95 16.23
C MET A 371 5.30 -20.60 17.55
N GLN A 372 6.13 -21.47 18.14
CA GLN A 372 5.89 -22.04 19.47
C GLN A 372 5.72 -20.95 20.53
N LYS A 373 6.60 -19.93 20.53
CA LYS A 373 6.50 -18.78 21.43
C LYS A 373 5.22 -17.96 21.20
N ARG A 374 4.70 -17.88 19.97
CA ARG A 374 3.44 -17.18 19.66
C ARG A 374 2.23 -17.97 20.16
N LEU A 375 2.10 -19.25 19.80
CA LEU A 375 1.06 -20.16 20.27
C LEU A 375 1.00 -20.19 21.80
N GLY A 376 2.15 -20.44 22.45
CA GLY A 376 2.29 -20.41 23.90
C GLY A 376 2.09 -19.04 24.55
N SER A 377 1.84 -17.97 23.79
CA SER A 377 1.48 -16.64 24.30
C SER A 377 -0.01 -16.29 24.13
N LEU A 378 -0.80 -17.16 23.48
CA LEU A 378 -2.24 -17.01 23.32
C LEU A 378 -3.00 -17.38 24.61
N SER A 379 -2.63 -18.51 25.22
CA SER A 379 -3.19 -19.01 26.49
C SER A 379 -2.85 -18.12 27.69
N ARG A 380 -1.72 -17.39 27.63
CA ARG A 380 -1.27 -16.46 28.67
C ARG A 380 -2.02 -15.11 28.61
N GLY A 381 -3.25 -15.06 29.11
CA GLY A 381 -3.94 -13.78 29.30
C GLY A 381 -5.26 -13.77 30.08
N ILE A 382 -6.17 -14.74 29.85
CA ILE A 382 -7.59 -14.61 30.26
C ILE A 382 -8.12 -15.89 30.92
N GLY A 383 -7.43 -16.35 31.96
CA GLY A 383 -7.92 -17.45 32.83
C GLY A 383 -8.06 -18.84 32.19
N TYR A 384 -7.83 -19.00 30.88
CA TYR A 384 -7.82 -20.28 30.19
C TYR A 384 -6.84 -21.25 30.88
N GLY A 385 -7.37 -22.39 31.33
CA GLY A 385 -6.63 -23.39 32.09
C GLY A 385 -5.58 -24.13 31.27
N ASP A 386 -4.53 -24.57 31.94
CA ASP A 386 -3.40 -25.35 31.41
C ASP A 386 -2.86 -24.94 30.03
N ALA A 387 -1.99 -23.93 30.04
CA ALA A 387 -1.20 -23.52 28.89
C ALA A 387 -0.24 -24.60 28.36
N GLY A 388 -0.03 -25.72 29.08
CA GLY A 388 0.87 -26.81 28.69
C GLY A 388 0.38 -27.61 27.48
N ASN A 389 -0.92 -27.91 27.42
CA ASN A 389 -1.46 -28.82 26.40
C ASN A 389 -1.92 -28.12 25.10
N PHE A 390 -2.14 -26.80 25.10
CA PHE A 390 -2.62 -26.10 23.88
C PHE A 390 -1.66 -26.20 22.69
N ILE A 391 -0.34 -26.12 22.93
CA ILE A 391 0.67 -26.17 21.86
C ILE A 391 0.67 -27.56 21.20
N ASP A 392 0.85 -28.62 22.00
CA ASP A 392 0.90 -30.00 21.49
C ASP A 392 -0.44 -30.38 20.81
N ARG A 393 -1.60 -29.95 21.36
CA ARG A 393 -2.91 -30.10 20.71
C ARG A 393 -3.03 -29.38 19.38
N PHE A 394 -2.54 -28.14 19.27
CA PHE A 394 -2.51 -27.40 18.00
C PHE A 394 -1.67 -28.15 16.95
N PHE A 395 -0.45 -28.56 17.29
CA PHE A 395 0.42 -29.31 16.36
C PHE A 395 -0.16 -30.68 15.94
N ALA A 396 -0.83 -31.39 16.84
CA ALA A 396 -1.53 -32.64 16.51
C ALA A 396 -2.65 -32.41 15.47
N ALA A 397 -3.41 -31.32 15.61
CA ALA A 397 -4.50 -30.93 14.73
C ALA A 397 -4.06 -30.30 13.40
N VAL A 398 -2.82 -29.81 13.26
CA VAL A 398 -2.29 -29.36 11.96
C VAL A 398 -2.04 -30.56 11.04
N SER A 399 -2.94 -30.78 10.08
CA SER A 399 -2.83 -31.85 9.07
C SER A 399 -1.94 -31.47 7.90
N CYS A 400 -1.83 -30.17 7.62
CA CYS A 400 -1.25 -29.63 6.40
C CYS A 400 -0.65 -28.23 6.56
N THR A 401 0.19 -27.81 5.61
CA THR A 401 0.76 -26.44 5.56
C THR A 401 0.53 -25.77 4.21
N MET A 402 0.49 -24.43 4.21
CA MET A 402 0.45 -23.57 3.04
C MET A 402 1.54 -22.51 3.15
N SER A 403 2.56 -22.61 2.31
CA SER A 403 3.81 -21.84 2.44
C SER A 403 4.38 -21.45 1.06
N ASP A 404 5.49 -20.71 1.00
CA ASP A 404 6.27 -20.63 -0.24
C ASP A 404 7.14 -21.90 -0.42
N ARG A 405 7.63 -22.17 -1.64
CA ARG A 405 8.49 -23.33 -1.93
C ARG A 405 9.99 -23.02 -1.69
N ALA A 406 10.36 -22.00 -0.93
CA ALA A 406 11.76 -21.70 -0.62
C ALA A 406 12.35 -22.76 0.33
N SER A 407 13.67 -22.99 0.26
CA SER A 407 14.34 -24.00 1.08
C SER A 407 14.28 -23.74 2.59
N THR A 408 13.97 -22.50 3.01
CA THR A 408 13.69 -22.14 4.41
C THR A 408 12.32 -22.64 4.85
N GLN A 409 11.27 -22.44 4.04
CA GLN A 409 9.93 -22.93 4.31
C GLN A 409 9.81 -24.45 4.14
N GLN A 410 10.49 -25.05 3.14
CA GLN A 410 10.60 -26.51 3.02
C GLN A 410 11.15 -27.15 4.31
N LYS A 411 12.27 -26.66 4.83
CA LYS A 411 12.83 -27.17 6.10
C LYS A 411 11.93 -26.87 7.30
N PHE A 412 11.26 -25.71 7.33
CA PHE A 412 10.29 -25.39 8.38
C PHE A 412 9.15 -26.41 8.39
N ASN A 413 8.57 -26.75 7.23
CA ASN A 413 7.53 -27.77 7.10
C ASN A 413 7.99 -29.14 7.61
N SER A 414 9.20 -29.59 7.30
CA SER A 414 9.76 -30.83 7.87
C SER A 414 9.87 -30.78 9.40
N MET A 415 10.23 -29.63 9.99
CA MET A 415 10.26 -29.47 11.45
C MET A 415 8.85 -29.48 12.08
N ILE A 416 7.80 -29.07 11.35
CA ILE A 416 6.40 -29.25 11.80
C ILE A 416 6.06 -30.74 11.83
N GLU A 417 6.39 -31.47 10.77
CA GLU A 417 6.13 -32.92 10.63
C GLU A 417 6.88 -33.74 11.69
N GLU A 418 8.18 -33.49 11.86
CA GLU A 418 9.02 -34.09 12.92
C GLU A 418 8.43 -33.83 14.31
N TYR A 419 8.06 -32.58 14.63
CA TYR A 419 7.48 -32.26 15.93
C TYR A 419 6.09 -32.90 16.12
N ARG A 420 5.27 -32.94 15.07
CA ARG A 420 3.93 -33.54 15.09
C ARG A 420 3.95 -35.01 15.48
N VAL A 421 4.91 -35.79 14.96
CA VAL A 421 5.14 -37.18 15.36
C VAL A 421 5.44 -37.31 16.87
N THR A 422 6.13 -36.34 17.48
CA THR A 422 6.43 -36.36 18.93
C THR A 422 5.27 -35.92 19.83
N VAL A 423 4.16 -35.40 19.30
CA VAL A 423 3.01 -34.93 20.10
C VAL A 423 1.74 -35.75 19.90
N LEU A 424 1.57 -36.41 18.74
CA LEU A 424 0.41 -37.29 18.49
C LEU A 424 0.20 -38.34 19.60
N PRO A 425 1.22 -39.09 20.07
CA PRO A 425 1.04 -40.07 21.16
C PRO A 425 0.66 -39.47 22.51
N LYS A 426 0.88 -38.16 22.72
CA LYS A 426 0.53 -37.46 23.97
C LYS A 426 -0.90 -36.92 23.97
N VAL A 427 -1.42 -36.61 22.78
CA VAL A 427 -2.69 -35.90 22.57
C VAL A 427 -3.83 -36.84 22.20
N VAL A 428 -3.54 -37.86 21.39
CA VAL A 428 -4.52 -38.85 20.94
C VAL A 428 -4.77 -39.86 22.06
N ARG A 429 -6.02 -39.97 22.52
CA ARG A 429 -6.41 -40.94 23.54
C ARG A 429 -6.30 -42.37 22.98
N GLY A 430 -5.76 -43.29 23.78
CA GLY A 430 -5.60 -44.69 23.38
C GLY A 430 -4.63 -44.90 22.22
N TRP A 431 -3.61 -44.03 22.04
CA TRP A 431 -2.65 -44.14 20.93
C TRP A 431 -2.05 -45.55 20.79
N ASP A 432 -1.61 -46.14 21.91
CA ASP A 432 -1.02 -47.49 21.95
C ASP A 432 -2.06 -48.63 21.75
N GLU A 433 -3.35 -48.30 21.73
CA GLU A 433 -4.48 -49.21 21.42
C GLU A 433 -4.89 -49.12 19.94
N LEU A 434 -4.41 -48.11 19.20
CA LEU A 434 -4.63 -47.96 17.76
C LEU A 434 -3.73 -48.92 16.98
N SER A 435 -4.25 -49.50 15.89
CA SER A 435 -3.43 -50.29 14.96
C SER A 435 -2.37 -49.43 14.26
N ASP A 436 -1.22 -50.04 13.93
CA ASP A 436 -0.13 -49.42 13.17
C ASP A 436 -0.62 -48.66 11.94
N THR A 437 -1.62 -49.21 11.23
CA THR A 437 -2.26 -48.58 10.07
C THR A 437 -2.93 -47.26 10.42
N HIS A 438 -3.68 -47.20 11.52
CA HIS A 438 -4.39 -45.99 11.93
C HIS A 438 -3.45 -44.97 12.59
N GLN A 439 -2.40 -45.43 13.28
CA GLN A 439 -1.29 -44.56 13.70
C GLN A 439 -0.59 -43.93 12.50
N GLN A 440 -0.23 -44.72 11.48
CA GLN A 440 0.36 -44.21 10.23
C GLN A 440 -0.58 -43.26 9.49
N GLU A 441 -1.88 -43.55 9.46
CA GLU A 441 -2.88 -42.61 8.95
C GLU A 441 -2.85 -41.29 9.73
N LEU A 442 -2.96 -41.30 11.06
CA LEU A 442 -2.92 -40.07 11.86
C LEU A 442 -1.61 -39.29 11.69
N MET A 443 -0.48 -39.98 11.45
CA MET A 443 0.80 -39.36 11.13
C MET A 443 0.87 -38.72 9.73
N LYS A 444 0.05 -39.13 8.75
CA LYS A 444 0.04 -38.54 7.38
C LYS A 444 -0.04 -37.00 7.46
N PHE A 445 0.94 -36.34 6.82
CA PHE A 445 1.06 -34.89 6.75
C PHE A 445 1.09 -34.40 5.30
N HIS A 446 0.59 -33.20 5.06
CA HIS A 446 0.36 -32.67 3.71
C HIS A 446 0.94 -31.26 3.54
N VAL A 447 2.16 -31.19 3.02
CA VAL A 447 2.78 -29.91 2.64
C VAL A 447 2.21 -29.44 1.31
N PHE A 448 1.78 -28.18 1.26
CA PHE A 448 1.35 -27.50 0.03
C PHE A 448 2.05 -26.14 -0.13
N TYR A 449 2.13 -25.69 -1.38
CA TYR A 449 2.84 -24.47 -1.76
C TYR A 449 1.92 -23.47 -2.46
N CYS A 450 2.12 -22.18 -2.18
CA CYS A 450 1.31 -21.08 -2.72
C CYS A 450 1.43 -21.00 -4.24
N GLN A 451 0.34 -21.27 -4.96
CA GLN A 451 0.36 -21.35 -6.42
C GLN A 451 0.61 -20.00 -7.13
N LEU A 452 0.55 -18.87 -6.40
CA LEU A 452 0.97 -17.56 -6.93
C LEU A 452 2.50 -17.44 -7.06
N HIS A 453 3.27 -18.14 -6.20
CA HIS A 453 4.73 -18.12 -6.23
C HIS A 453 5.31 -18.87 -7.44
N VAL A 454 4.52 -19.71 -8.10
CA VAL A 454 4.80 -20.29 -9.43
C VAL A 454 5.10 -19.16 -10.43
N ILE A 455 4.18 -18.21 -10.53
CA ILE A 455 4.14 -17.26 -11.64
C ILE A 455 5.16 -16.14 -11.45
N ALA A 456 5.36 -15.70 -10.20
CA ALA A 456 6.39 -14.71 -9.86
C ALA A 456 7.83 -15.19 -10.18
N ASN A 457 8.04 -16.51 -10.27
CA ASN A 457 9.32 -17.10 -10.65
C ASN A 457 9.36 -17.47 -12.15
N TYR A 458 8.25 -17.94 -12.72
CA TYR A 458 8.10 -18.30 -14.15
C TYR A 458 8.57 -17.19 -15.10
N THR A 459 8.31 -15.92 -14.79
CA THR A 459 8.80 -14.78 -15.59
C THR A 459 10.33 -14.81 -15.79
N ASN A 460 11.11 -15.27 -14.80
CA ASN A 460 12.56 -15.40 -14.97
C ASN A 460 12.93 -16.58 -15.90
N VAL A 461 12.19 -17.70 -15.84
CA VAL A 461 12.40 -18.86 -16.74
C VAL A 461 12.20 -18.47 -18.20
N VAL A 462 11.12 -17.73 -18.49
CA VAL A 462 10.84 -17.21 -19.85
C VAL A 462 11.93 -16.23 -20.30
N LEU A 463 12.36 -15.30 -19.43
CA LEU A 463 13.43 -14.34 -19.76
C LEU A 463 14.80 -15.01 -19.94
N GLU A 464 15.13 -16.04 -19.17
CA GLU A 464 16.37 -16.81 -19.31
C GLU A 464 16.39 -17.64 -20.61
N ALA A 465 15.25 -18.27 -20.97
CA ALA A 465 15.10 -18.97 -22.24
C ALA A 465 15.23 -18.03 -23.45
N LEU A 466 14.58 -16.86 -23.41
CA LEU A 466 14.66 -15.88 -24.51
C LEU A 466 16.05 -15.23 -24.62
N ALA A 467 16.77 -15.03 -23.51
CA ALA A 467 18.16 -14.57 -23.53
C ALA A 467 19.13 -15.64 -24.07
N GLU A 468 18.92 -16.92 -23.76
CA GLU A 468 19.69 -18.02 -24.36
C GLU A 468 19.42 -18.15 -25.87
N HIS A 469 18.17 -17.95 -26.31
CA HIS A 469 17.82 -17.86 -27.72
C HIS A 469 18.53 -16.69 -28.43
N GLU A 470 18.50 -15.48 -27.85
CA GLU A 470 19.24 -14.32 -28.39
C GLU A 470 20.76 -14.61 -28.44
N ARG A 471 21.32 -15.33 -27.46
CA ARG A 471 22.74 -15.75 -27.43
C ARG A 471 23.08 -16.71 -28.57
N ILE A 472 22.19 -17.66 -28.87
CA ILE A 472 22.33 -18.62 -29.98
C ILE A 472 22.26 -17.90 -31.33
N VAL A 473 21.23 -17.08 -31.56
CA VAL A 473 21.00 -16.40 -32.85
C VAL A 473 22.03 -15.31 -33.13
N SER A 474 22.47 -14.55 -32.12
CA SER A 474 23.44 -13.46 -32.30
C SER A 474 24.91 -13.93 -32.32
N GLY A 475 25.19 -15.13 -31.79
CA GLY A 475 26.55 -15.64 -31.60
C GLY A 475 27.40 -14.83 -30.60
N ARG A 476 26.78 -13.98 -29.77
CA ARG A 476 27.45 -13.09 -28.81
C ARG A 476 27.05 -13.44 -27.38
N ASP A 477 28.02 -13.42 -26.47
CA ASP A 477 27.71 -13.46 -25.03
C ASP A 477 27.02 -12.15 -24.63
N ILE A 478 25.72 -12.25 -24.37
CA ILE A 478 24.90 -11.13 -23.87
C ILE A 478 25.27 -10.89 -22.40
N PRO A 479 25.75 -9.69 -22.02
CA PRO A 479 25.98 -9.37 -20.63
C PRO A 479 24.65 -9.41 -19.87
N SER A 480 24.60 -10.18 -18.78
CA SER A 480 23.46 -10.10 -17.86
C SER A 480 23.32 -8.66 -17.36
N PHE A 481 22.08 -8.15 -17.34
CA PHE A 481 21.74 -6.75 -17.04
C PHE A 481 22.20 -5.70 -18.08
N SER A 482 22.45 -6.09 -19.33
CA SER A 482 22.41 -5.13 -20.45
C SER A 482 20.97 -4.63 -20.68
N PRO A 483 20.75 -3.35 -21.05
CA PRO A 483 19.41 -2.75 -21.19
C PRO A 483 18.72 -3.15 -22.50
N THR A 484 18.45 -4.44 -22.65
CA THR A 484 17.76 -5.03 -23.81
C THR A 484 16.24 -4.90 -23.68
N VAL A 485 15.51 -5.34 -24.71
CA VAL A 485 14.05 -5.54 -24.66
C VAL A 485 13.65 -6.39 -23.45
N PHE A 486 14.48 -7.36 -23.04
CA PHE A 486 14.24 -8.17 -21.84
C PHE A 486 14.30 -7.39 -20.54
N THR A 487 15.14 -6.36 -20.42
CA THR A 487 15.09 -5.44 -19.26
C THR A 487 13.82 -4.60 -19.26
N VAL A 488 13.33 -4.16 -20.43
CA VAL A 488 12.05 -3.44 -20.54
C VAL A 488 10.87 -4.36 -20.16
N VAL A 489 10.79 -5.55 -20.75
CA VAL A 489 9.75 -6.55 -20.44
C VAL A 489 9.81 -6.95 -18.96
N LYS A 490 11.01 -7.12 -18.38
CA LYS A 490 11.20 -7.43 -16.96
C LYS A 490 10.71 -6.30 -16.06
N GLU A 491 11.07 -5.04 -16.32
CA GLU A 491 10.61 -3.93 -15.49
C GLU A 491 9.12 -3.63 -15.66
N VAL A 492 8.55 -3.82 -16.87
CA VAL A 492 7.10 -3.76 -17.09
C VAL A 492 6.38 -4.85 -16.30
N ALA A 493 6.84 -6.10 -16.38
CA ALA A 493 6.28 -7.21 -15.58
C ALA A 493 6.50 -7.01 -14.07
N ARG A 494 7.59 -6.34 -13.66
CA ARG A 494 7.89 -6.01 -12.26
C ARG A 494 7.02 -4.87 -11.74
N LEU A 495 6.67 -3.88 -12.56
CA LEU A 495 5.70 -2.82 -12.24
C LEU A 495 4.30 -3.43 -12.03
N PHE A 496 3.87 -4.33 -12.91
CA PHE A 496 2.60 -5.07 -12.71
C PHE A 496 2.64 -6.09 -11.56
N GLY A 497 3.82 -6.41 -11.01
CA GLY A 497 4.05 -7.46 -10.02
C GLY A 497 4.77 -7.03 -8.74
N ASP A 498 4.80 -5.73 -8.41
CA ASP A 498 5.59 -5.24 -7.27
C ASP A 498 4.96 -5.62 -5.91
N ARG A 499 5.66 -6.47 -5.14
CA ARG A 499 5.22 -7.02 -3.84
C ARG A 499 5.00 -5.97 -2.72
N SER A 500 5.24 -4.69 -2.99
CA SER A 500 4.87 -3.58 -2.09
C SER A 500 3.43 -3.11 -2.32
N ALA A 501 2.93 -3.15 -3.55
CA ALA A 501 1.56 -2.84 -3.91
C ALA A 501 0.69 -4.09 -3.79
N GLY A 502 -0.01 -4.24 -2.67
CA GLY A 502 -0.89 -5.39 -2.40
C GLY A 502 -2.13 -5.45 -3.32
N LEU A 503 -1.92 -5.85 -4.59
CA LEU A 503 -2.83 -6.11 -5.72
C LEU A 503 -3.82 -4.99 -6.12
N HIS A 504 -4.35 -4.21 -5.18
CA HIS A 504 -5.33 -3.15 -5.43
C HIS A 504 -4.77 -2.01 -6.30
N SER A 505 -3.52 -1.56 -6.07
CA SER A 505 -2.91 -0.50 -6.89
C SER A 505 -2.60 -1.00 -8.29
N CYS A 506 -2.03 -2.21 -8.43
CA CYS A 506 -1.81 -2.81 -9.76
C CYS A 506 -3.13 -3.00 -10.52
N SER A 507 -4.23 -3.35 -9.84
CA SER A 507 -5.57 -3.42 -10.44
C SER A 507 -6.09 -2.04 -10.88
N MET A 508 -5.86 -0.98 -10.10
CA MET A 508 -6.21 0.40 -10.47
C MET A 508 -5.39 0.87 -11.67
N GLU A 509 -4.07 0.69 -11.64
CA GLU A 509 -3.16 1.08 -12.71
C GLU A 509 -3.44 0.30 -14.00
N TYR A 510 -3.65 -1.03 -13.92
CA TYR A 510 -4.05 -1.84 -15.07
C TYR A 510 -5.40 -1.42 -15.65
N LYS A 511 -6.41 -1.12 -14.81
CA LYS A 511 -7.71 -0.59 -15.26
C LYS A 511 -7.59 0.78 -15.94
N VAL A 512 -6.68 1.64 -15.47
CA VAL A 512 -6.39 2.94 -16.09
C VAL A 512 -5.59 2.80 -17.40
N TRP A 513 -4.72 1.79 -17.52
CA TRP A 513 -3.88 1.57 -18.71
C TRP A 513 -4.61 0.84 -19.84
N SER A 514 -5.46 -0.13 -19.51
CA SER A 514 -6.22 -0.94 -20.48
C SER A 514 -7.64 -0.45 -20.74
N GLY A 515 -8.24 0.28 -19.79
CA GLY A 515 -9.67 0.60 -19.80
C GLY A 515 -10.60 -0.58 -19.44
N LEU A 516 -10.03 -1.77 -19.20
CA LEU A 516 -10.78 -3.00 -18.95
C LEU A 516 -11.18 -3.13 -17.47
N ASP A 517 -12.34 -3.73 -17.23
CA ASP A 517 -12.74 -4.11 -15.88
C ASP A 517 -12.09 -5.42 -15.42
N GLN A 518 -12.26 -5.78 -14.15
CA GLN A 518 -11.43 -6.73 -13.39
C GLN A 518 -11.36 -8.20 -13.89
N ALA A 519 -11.96 -8.54 -15.03
CA ALA A 519 -12.00 -9.91 -15.57
C ALA A 519 -10.66 -10.37 -16.20
N ASN A 520 -9.97 -9.49 -16.93
CA ASN A 520 -8.96 -9.89 -17.92
C ASN A 520 -7.53 -9.78 -17.35
N CYS A 521 -6.97 -10.87 -16.82
CA CYS A 521 -5.54 -10.95 -16.47
C CYS A 521 -5.05 -12.43 -16.41
N PRO A 522 -3.80 -12.73 -16.82
CA PRO A 522 -3.26 -14.10 -17.05
C PRO A 522 -3.34 -15.17 -15.92
N LEU A 523 -2.70 -16.31 -16.19
CA LEU A 523 -2.58 -17.58 -15.44
C LEU A 523 -2.83 -17.59 -13.91
N TRP A 524 -2.53 -16.52 -13.16
CA TRP A 524 -2.79 -16.47 -11.72
C TRP A 524 -4.28 -16.60 -11.38
N ARG A 525 -5.17 -16.21 -12.30
CA ARG A 525 -6.61 -16.44 -12.18
C ARG A 525 -6.99 -17.90 -11.94
N LEU A 526 -6.18 -18.85 -12.39
CA LEU A 526 -6.38 -20.28 -12.13
C LEU A 526 -6.24 -20.63 -10.64
N ALA A 527 -5.31 -19.98 -9.93
CA ALA A 527 -5.15 -20.14 -8.49
C ALA A 527 -6.14 -19.28 -7.69
N GLU A 528 -6.63 -18.17 -8.25
CA GLU A 528 -7.67 -17.34 -7.61
C GLU A 528 -9.07 -17.98 -7.67
N ASN A 529 -9.38 -18.73 -8.73
CA ASN A 529 -10.71 -19.32 -8.97
C ASN A 529 -10.90 -20.72 -8.34
N VAL A 530 -9.87 -21.29 -7.73
CA VAL A 530 -9.90 -22.64 -7.13
C VAL A 530 -10.03 -22.54 -5.62
N ALA A 531 -11.03 -23.24 -5.05
CA ALA A 531 -11.31 -23.21 -3.63
C ALA A 531 -10.27 -24.01 -2.82
N HIS A 532 -9.98 -25.24 -3.25
CA HIS A 532 -9.08 -26.15 -2.53
C HIS A 532 -7.85 -26.49 -3.38
N VAL A 533 -6.68 -26.57 -2.74
CA VAL A 533 -5.39 -26.72 -3.46
C VAL A 533 -5.33 -27.97 -4.37
N LEU A 534 -6.06 -29.04 -4.03
CA LEU A 534 -6.13 -30.27 -4.84
C LEU A 534 -6.85 -30.09 -6.19
N ASP A 535 -7.86 -29.22 -6.28
CA ASP A 535 -8.65 -29.04 -7.52
C ASP A 535 -7.78 -28.45 -8.65
N THR A 536 -6.62 -27.90 -8.32
CA THR A 536 -5.64 -27.40 -9.30
C THR A 536 -5.07 -28.49 -10.21
N GLY A 537 -5.10 -29.78 -9.82
CA GLY A 537 -4.48 -30.88 -10.59
C GLY A 537 -5.05 -31.07 -12.00
N ALA A 538 -6.36 -30.88 -12.19
CA ALA A 538 -6.97 -30.93 -13.53
C ALA A 538 -6.52 -29.76 -14.41
N THR A 539 -6.39 -28.56 -13.82
CA THR A 539 -5.90 -27.36 -14.49
C THR A 539 -4.42 -27.46 -14.87
N ILE A 540 -3.59 -27.97 -13.96
CA ILE A 540 -2.16 -28.25 -14.19
C ILE A 540 -1.99 -29.23 -15.35
N SER A 541 -2.85 -30.26 -15.42
CA SER A 541 -2.84 -31.25 -16.50
C SER A 541 -3.13 -30.62 -17.87
N LEU A 542 -4.12 -29.71 -17.95
CA LEU A 542 -4.41 -28.94 -19.17
C LEU A 542 -3.26 -28.00 -19.56
N LEU A 543 -2.64 -27.32 -18.59
CA LEU A 543 -1.48 -26.47 -18.81
C LEU A 543 -0.29 -27.23 -19.38
N LEU A 544 0.07 -28.37 -18.78
CA LEU A 544 1.18 -29.21 -19.24
C LEU A 544 0.90 -29.81 -20.62
N SER A 545 -0.35 -30.19 -20.91
CA SER A 545 -0.75 -30.64 -22.25
C SER A 545 -0.54 -29.55 -23.31
N TRP A 546 -1.01 -28.33 -23.04
CA TRP A 546 -0.87 -27.18 -23.97
C TRP A 546 0.58 -26.69 -24.13
N VAL A 547 1.38 -26.67 -23.05
CA VAL A 547 2.83 -26.36 -23.13
C VAL A 547 3.58 -27.42 -23.92
N ARG A 548 3.24 -28.71 -23.75
CA ARG A 548 3.79 -29.80 -24.59
C ARG A 548 3.40 -29.62 -26.06
N GLU A 549 2.14 -29.34 -26.35
CA GLU A 549 1.67 -29.06 -27.72
C GLU A 549 2.47 -27.89 -28.34
N CYS A 550 2.60 -26.76 -27.64
CA CYS A 550 3.35 -25.60 -28.13
C CYS A 550 4.87 -25.84 -28.23
N SER A 551 5.43 -26.85 -27.56
CA SER A 551 6.84 -27.24 -27.73
C SER A 551 7.08 -28.07 -29.01
N VAL A 552 6.08 -28.82 -29.48
CA VAL A 552 6.14 -29.62 -30.71
C VAL A 552 5.62 -28.84 -31.93
N THR A 553 4.59 -28.03 -31.71
CA THR A 553 3.89 -27.21 -32.71
C THR A 553 3.91 -25.75 -32.24
N PRO A 554 5.04 -25.03 -32.35
CA PRO A 554 5.16 -23.65 -31.86
C PRO A 554 4.16 -22.66 -32.49
N VAL A 555 3.59 -22.99 -33.65
CA VAL A 555 2.50 -22.23 -34.29
C VAL A 555 1.22 -22.24 -33.43
N SER A 556 0.94 -23.29 -32.63
CA SER A 556 -0.24 -23.35 -31.75
C SER A 556 -0.26 -22.20 -30.74
N MET A 557 0.90 -21.73 -30.27
CA MET A 557 1.01 -20.55 -29.38
C MET A 557 0.47 -19.27 -30.04
N PHE A 558 0.59 -19.15 -31.36
CA PHE A 558 0.10 -18.02 -32.16
C PHE A 558 -1.30 -18.25 -32.77
N SER A 559 -1.98 -19.35 -32.41
CA SER A 559 -3.32 -19.67 -32.93
C SER A 559 -4.47 -19.06 -32.11
N GLY A 560 -4.19 -18.52 -30.92
CA GLY A 560 -5.20 -18.09 -29.95
C GLY A 560 -5.92 -19.24 -29.22
N ASN A 561 -5.92 -20.45 -29.78
CA ASN A 561 -6.56 -21.63 -29.19
C ASN A 561 -5.73 -22.14 -27.99
N CYS A 562 -6.17 -21.79 -26.79
CA CYS A 562 -5.66 -22.39 -25.56
C CYS A 562 -6.69 -23.34 -24.94
N SER A 563 -6.21 -24.54 -24.59
CA SER A 563 -6.96 -25.63 -23.95
C SER A 563 -7.36 -25.35 -22.49
N ILE A 564 -6.95 -24.20 -21.94
CA ILE A 564 -7.30 -23.76 -20.58
C ILE A 564 -8.48 -22.78 -20.66
N PRO A 565 -9.67 -23.12 -20.11
CA PRO A 565 -10.87 -22.29 -20.24
C PRO A 565 -10.72 -20.84 -19.76
N SER A 566 -9.94 -20.59 -18.70
CA SER A 566 -9.74 -19.22 -18.19
C SER A 566 -8.94 -18.35 -19.16
N LEU A 567 -7.93 -18.90 -19.84
CA LEU A 567 -7.17 -18.17 -20.86
C LEU A 567 -8.04 -17.88 -22.09
N HIS A 568 -8.94 -18.81 -22.43
CA HIS A 568 -10.00 -18.59 -23.42
C HIS A 568 -10.95 -17.44 -23.03
N SER A 569 -11.36 -17.33 -21.75
CA SER A 569 -12.17 -16.20 -21.29
C SER A 569 -11.42 -14.86 -21.23
N ILE A 570 -10.09 -14.88 -21.03
CA ILE A 570 -9.25 -13.67 -21.07
C ILE A 570 -9.09 -13.18 -22.51
N ALA A 571 -9.02 -14.10 -23.48
CA ALA A 571 -9.01 -13.79 -24.90
C ALA A 571 -10.32 -13.13 -25.37
N ALA A 572 -11.47 -13.66 -24.93
CA ALA A 572 -12.81 -13.13 -25.27
C ALA A 572 -13.11 -11.73 -24.70
N GLY A 573 -12.22 -11.17 -23.87
CA GLY A 573 -12.43 -9.89 -23.20
C GLY A 573 -11.85 -8.65 -23.91
N ASP A 574 -10.96 -8.83 -24.89
CA ASP A 574 -10.42 -7.75 -25.75
C ASP A 574 -9.87 -8.33 -27.06
N GLU A 575 -10.80 -8.75 -27.94
CA GLU A 575 -10.48 -9.35 -29.24
C GLU A 575 -9.51 -8.46 -30.04
N GLN A 576 -9.69 -7.13 -30.01
CA GLN A 576 -8.88 -6.21 -30.83
C GLN A 576 -7.41 -6.12 -30.44
N PHE A 577 -7.01 -6.37 -29.19
CA PHE A 577 -5.59 -6.43 -28.83
C PHE A 577 -4.99 -7.80 -29.18
N LEU A 578 -5.73 -8.88 -28.92
CA LEU A 578 -5.28 -10.23 -29.20
C LEU A 578 -5.21 -10.50 -30.72
N GLU A 579 -6.23 -10.12 -31.49
CA GLU A 579 -6.21 -10.15 -32.96
C GLU A 579 -4.98 -9.43 -33.52
N LYS A 580 -4.61 -8.26 -33.00
CA LYS A 580 -3.41 -7.55 -33.47
C LYS A 580 -2.13 -8.34 -33.19
N LEU A 581 -2.02 -8.98 -32.02
CA LEU A 581 -0.91 -9.88 -31.67
C LEU A 581 -0.85 -11.15 -32.54
N LEU A 582 -1.99 -11.76 -32.85
CA LEU A 582 -2.09 -13.00 -33.63
C LEU A 582 -2.10 -12.77 -35.15
N SER A 583 -2.43 -11.55 -35.62
CA SER A 583 -2.43 -11.17 -37.03
C SER A 583 -1.03 -11.06 -37.65
N VAL A 584 0.01 -10.98 -36.81
CA VAL A 584 1.40 -11.01 -37.25
C VAL A 584 1.83 -12.47 -37.40
N SER A 585 2.02 -12.92 -38.65
CA SER A 585 2.55 -14.26 -38.93
C SER A 585 3.90 -14.46 -38.21
N PRO A 586 4.08 -15.51 -37.40
CA PRO A 586 5.31 -15.70 -36.65
C PRO A 586 6.48 -15.98 -37.59
N SER A 587 7.62 -15.32 -37.35
CA SER A 587 8.85 -15.64 -38.07
C SER A 587 9.44 -16.97 -37.60
N GLU A 588 10.32 -17.57 -38.40
CA GLU A 588 11.07 -18.78 -38.04
C GLU A 588 11.78 -18.61 -36.69
N THR A 589 12.50 -17.49 -36.51
CA THR A 589 13.13 -17.05 -35.26
C THR A 589 12.15 -16.82 -34.10
N SER A 590 10.86 -16.57 -34.37
CA SER A 590 9.81 -16.51 -33.33
C SER A 590 9.36 -17.91 -32.91
N LEU A 591 9.33 -18.87 -33.83
CA LEU A 591 9.00 -20.27 -33.57
C LEU A 591 10.12 -20.96 -32.79
N GLU A 592 11.38 -20.74 -33.17
CA GLU A 592 12.57 -21.19 -32.44
C GLU A 592 12.57 -20.69 -30.97
N ALA A 593 12.28 -19.40 -30.77
CA ALA A 593 12.14 -18.81 -29.44
C ALA A 593 11.00 -19.45 -28.63
N VAL A 594 9.85 -19.75 -29.26
CA VAL A 594 8.72 -20.42 -28.59
C VAL A 594 9.09 -21.85 -28.19
N VAL A 595 9.80 -22.63 -29.02
CA VAL A 595 10.24 -23.98 -28.64
C VAL A 595 11.13 -23.93 -27.39
N LEU A 596 12.15 -23.06 -27.36
CA LEU A 596 13.07 -22.98 -26.22
C LEU A 596 12.38 -22.46 -24.94
N VAL A 597 11.44 -21.53 -25.08
CA VAL A 597 10.57 -21.11 -23.96
C VAL A 597 9.73 -22.29 -23.48
N MET A 598 9.00 -22.98 -24.36
CA MET A 598 8.07 -24.05 -23.97
C MET A 598 8.79 -25.27 -23.36
N GLU A 599 9.97 -25.65 -23.86
CA GLU A 599 10.80 -26.66 -23.18
C GLU A 599 11.20 -26.24 -21.76
N SER A 600 11.61 -24.98 -21.59
CA SER A 600 12.04 -24.43 -20.31
C SER A 600 10.86 -24.31 -19.33
N SER A 601 9.70 -23.91 -19.84
CA SER A 601 8.41 -23.89 -19.14
C SER A 601 7.98 -25.29 -18.71
N LEU A 602 8.12 -26.30 -19.58
CA LEU A 602 7.76 -27.67 -19.28
C LEU A 602 8.61 -28.22 -18.14
N ARG A 603 9.94 -28.12 -18.24
CA ARG A 603 10.89 -28.52 -17.19
C ARG A 603 10.59 -27.82 -15.85
N TYR A 604 10.20 -26.54 -15.90
CA TYR A 604 9.85 -25.77 -14.72
C TYR A 604 8.54 -26.27 -14.08
N PHE A 605 7.47 -26.40 -14.85
CA PHE A 605 6.16 -26.82 -14.35
C PHE A 605 6.15 -28.30 -13.90
N GLU A 606 6.85 -29.20 -14.57
CA GLU A 606 6.93 -30.62 -14.18
C GLU A 606 7.61 -30.82 -12.81
N HIS A 607 8.69 -30.10 -12.51
CA HIS A 607 9.32 -30.14 -11.17
C HIS A 607 8.50 -29.41 -10.09
N LEU A 608 7.76 -28.38 -10.48
CA LEU A 608 7.01 -27.55 -9.54
C LEU A 608 5.69 -28.17 -9.12
N PHE A 609 5.05 -28.89 -10.04
CA PHE A 609 3.81 -29.63 -9.83
C PHE A 609 4.03 -31.15 -9.73
N GLU A 610 5.23 -31.59 -9.34
CA GLU A 610 5.62 -33.01 -9.28
C GLU A 610 4.65 -33.89 -8.45
N ASP A 611 3.98 -33.32 -7.45
CA ASP A 611 2.92 -34.00 -6.67
C ASP A 611 1.59 -34.19 -7.42
N PHE A 612 1.28 -33.38 -8.44
CA PHE A 612 -0.02 -33.35 -9.13
C PHE A 612 -0.01 -34.00 -10.52
N ILE A 613 1.17 -34.27 -11.08
CA ILE A 613 1.37 -34.92 -12.38
C ILE A 613 1.42 -36.46 -12.25
N PRO A 614 1.24 -37.24 -13.33
CA PRO A 614 1.24 -38.70 -13.28
C PRO A 614 2.42 -39.31 -12.50
N GLY A 615 2.11 -39.97 -11.38
CA GLY A 615 3.08 -40.54 -10.44
C GLY A 615 3.30 -39.74 -9.14
N GLY A 616 2.77 -38.51 -9.06
CA GLY A 616 2.80 -37.66 -7.87
C GLY A 616 1.79 -38.04 -6.78
N LYS A 617 2.01 -37.51 -5.56
CA LYS A 617 1.23 -37.82 -4.34
C LYS A 617 -0.29 -37.53 -4.44
N TYR A 618 -0.68 -36.61 -5.33
CA TYR A 618 -2.05 -36.15 -5.56
C TYR A 618 -2.51 -36.36 -7.01
N SER A 619 -1.85 -37.28 -7.73
CA SER A 619 -2.14 -37.61 -9.13
C SER A 619 -3.43 -38.43 -9.29
N GLY A 620 -4.42 -37.87 -9.98
CA GLY A 620 -5.66 -38.58 -10.35
C GLY A 620 -6.79 -38.37 -9.34
N VAL A 621 -7.49 -39.45 -8.98
CA VAL A 621 -8.52 -39.40 -7.93
C VAL A 621 -7.83 -39.46 -6.57
N VAL A 622 -7.94 -38.38 -5.79
CA VAL A 622 -7.40 -38.31 -4.42
C VAL A 622 -8.37 -38.98 -3.45
N ASP A 623 -7.83 -39.72 -2.50
CA ASP A 623 -8.54 -40.35 -1.37
C ASP A 623 -9.40 -39.33 -0.59
N ASP A 624 -10.69 -39.62 -0.38
CA ASP A 624 -11.63 -38.79 0.37
C ASP A 624 -11.10 -38.45 1.78
N VAL A 625 -10.35 -39.37 2.41
CA VAL A 625 -9.72 -39.15 3.73
C VAL A 625 -8.66 -38.05 3.65
N VAL A 626 -7.96 -37.91 2.53
CA VAL A 626 -7.00 -36.81 2.30
C VAL A 626 -7.75 -35.51 2.00
N VAL A 627 -8.82 -35.55 1.21
CA VAL A 627 -9.64 -34.37 0.89
C VAL A 627 -10.25 -33.76 2.15
N ASP A 628 -10.91 -34.56 2.99
CA ASP A 628 -11.52 -34.07 4.24
C ASP A 628 -10.46 -33.50 5.21
N ARG A 629 -9.35 -34.22 5.42
CA ARG A 629 -8.29 -33.77 6.33
C ARG A 629 -7.57 -32.52 5.87
N THR A 630 -7.55 -32.23 4.56
CA THR A 630 -6.89 -31.05 4.00
C THR A 630 -7.85 -29.89 3.69
N ARG A 631 -9.16 -30.07 3.86
CA ARG A 631 -10.26 -29.16 3.49
C ARG A 631 -10.10 -27.69 3.89
N CYS A 632 -9.30 -27.39 4.91
CA CYS A 632 -8.92 -26.06 5.38
C CYS A 632 -7.76 -25.38 4.59
N ALA A 633 -7.20 -26.04 3.58
CA ALA A 633 -6.12 -25.56 2.72
C ALA A 633 -6.66 -24.85 1.46
N SER A 634 -6.47 -23.54 1.38
CA SER A 634 -6.77 -22.74 0.19
C SER A 634 -5.74 -22.99 -0.91
N ALA A 635 -6.06 -22.71 -2.18
CA ALA A 635 -5.08 -22.74 -3.26
C ALA A 635 -3.95 -21.68 -3.14
N THR A 636 -4.09 -20.67 -2.26
CA THR A 636 -3.12 -19.57 -2.13
C THR A 636 -2.83 -19.14 -0.70
N ASN A 637 -1.62 -18.60 -0.48
CA ASN A 637 -1.20 -17.93 0.75
C ASN A 637 -1.55 -16.41 0.77
N ARG A 638 -2.44 -15.98 -0.15
CA ARG A 638 -2.81 -14.56 -0.40
C ARG A 638 -3.28 -13.82 0.86
N PHE A 639 -3.85 -14.53 1.83
CA PHE A 639 -4.30 -13.94 3.08
C PHE A 639 -3.13 -13.42 3.93
N ILE A 640 -2.00 -14.16 4.00
CA ILE A 640 -0.79 -13.70 4.69
C ILE A 640 -0.08 -12.59 3.88
N GLU A 641 -0.07 -12.68 2.55
CA GLU A 641 0.41 -11.58 1.69
C GLU A 641 -0.40 -10.29 1.94
N SER A 642 -1.73 -10.40 2.08
CA SER A 642 -2.63 -9.29 2.44
C SER A 642 -2.46 -8.80 3.89
N ALA A 643 -2.03 -9.68 4.80
CA ALA A 643 -1.60 -9.30 6.15
C ALA A 643 -0.31 -8.45 6.09
N PHE A 644 0.67 -8.84 5.28
CA PHE A 644 1.89 -8.06 5.05
C PHE A 644 1.64 -6.74 4.32
N GLY A 645 0.70 -6.67 3.38
CA GLY A 645 0.28 -5.41 2.76
C GLY A 645 -0.33 -4.42 3.78
N PHE A 646 -1.17 -4.92 4.70
CA PHE A 646 -1.70 -4.11 5.80
C PHE A 646 -0.59 -3.65 6.76
N VAL A 647 0.38 -4.52 7.08
CA VAL A 647 1.53 -4.16 7.92
C VAL A 647 2.43 -3.12 7.23
N ASP A 648 2.65 -3.20 5.92
CA ASP A 648 3.42 -2.23 5.15
C ASP A 648 2.79 -0.83 5.22
N ARG A 649 1.46 -0.74 5.06
CA ARG A 649 0.70 0.49 5.31
C ARG A 649 0.96 1.05 6.71
N LEU A 650 1.08 0.21 7.74
CA LEU A 650 1.43 0.63 9.11
C LEU A 650 2.92 0.94 9.34
N PHE A 651 3.83 0.53 8.44
CA PHE A 651 5.20 1.03 8.44
C PHE A 651 5.29 2.40 7.75
N ASN A 652 4.59 2.59 6.63
CA ASN A 652 4.68 3.82 5.84
C ASN A 652 3.87 4.99 6.44
N HIS A 653 2.61 4.79 6.85
CA HIS A 653 1.80 5.83 7.49
C HIS A 653 2.02 5.98 9.00
N SER A 654 2.82 5.09 9.63
CA SER A 654 3.05 5.12 11.08
C SER A 654 4.41 4.52 11.46
N PRO A 655 5.53 5.05 10.95
CA PRO A 655 6.87 4.44 11.10
C PRO A 655 7.28 4.22 12.57
N HIS A 656 6.89 5.12 13.47
CA HIS A 656 7.20 5.05 14.90
C HIS A 656 6.27 4.12 15.71
N MET A 657 5.30 3.45 15.08
CA MET A 657 4.44 2.48 15.76
C MET A 657 5.25 1.25 16.21
N ARG A 658 5.04 0.83 17.46
CA ARG A 658 5.70 -0.36 18.04
C ARG A 658 5.16 -1.65 17.42
N ILE A 659 6.01 -2.68 17.25
CA ILE A 659 5.67 -3.93 16.55
C ILE A 659 4.42 -4.61 17.15
N TYR A 660 4.31 -4.72 18.47
CA TYR A 660 3.14 -5.35 19.12
C TYR A 660 1.83 -4.58 18.85
N ARG A 661 1.88 -3.27 18.55
CA ARG A 661 0.69 -2.51 18.11
C ARG A 661 0.36 -2.77 16.65
N ARG A 662 1.37 -2.96 15.78
CA ARG A 662 1.13 -3.40 14.39
C ARG A 662 0.50 -4.79 14.39
N GLU A 663 1.01 -5.70 15.22
CA GLU A 663 0.40 -7.02 15.48
C GLU A 663 -1.04 -6.89 16.00
N ALA A 664 -1.29 -6.10 17.04
CA ALA A 664 -2.64 -5.91 17.57
C ALA A 664 -3.64 -5.37 16.53
N ARG A 665 -3.27 -4.31 15.79
CA ARG A 665 -4.13 -3.76 14.73
C ARG A 665 -4.33 -4.75 13.57
N LEU A 666 -3.30 -5.53 13.23
CA LEU A 666 -3.39 -6.56 12.20
C LEU A 666 -4.39 -7.65 12.61
N LEU A 667 -4.24 -8.23 13.80
CA LEU A 667 -5.14 -9.28 14.30
C LEU A 667 -6.57 -8.77 14.41
N ILE A 668 -6.80 -7.58 14.99
CA ILE A 668 -8.15 -7.01 15.15
C ILE A 668 -8.84 -6.76 13.80
N ALA A 669 -8.09 -6.22 12.82
CA ALA A 669 -8.65 -5.89 11.52
C ALA A 669 -8.84 -7.10 10.58
N LYS A 670 -7.95 -8.11 10.65
CA LYS A 670 -7.99 -9.30 9.78
C LYS A 670 -8.80 -10.46 10.34
N ASN A 671 -8.87 -10.61 11.66
CA ASN A 671 -9.67 -11.65 12.31
C ASN A 671 -11.02 -11.09 12.81
N HIS A 672 -11.40 -9.87 12.41
CA HIS A 672 -12.67 -9.23 12.78
C HIS A 672 -12.97 -9.22 14.29
N THR A 673 -11.94 -9.12 15.16
CA THR A 673 -12.07 -9.28 16.62
C THR A 673 -13.12 -8.38 17.29
N MET A 674 -13.41 -7.20 16.74
CA MET A 674 -14.47 -6.35 17.29
C MET A 674 -15.88 -6.93 17.10
N ALA A 675 -16.12 -7.69 16.03
CA ALA A 675 -17.40 -8.38 15.83
C ALA A 675 -17.60 -9.50 16.87
N TRP A 676 -16.58 -10.34 17.08
CA TRP A 676 -16.57 -11.36 18.14
C TRP A 676 -16.73 -10.75 19.54
N LEU A 677 -16.02 -9.66 19.85
CA LEU A 677 -16.13 -9.01 21.16
C LEU A 677 -17.53 -8.41 21.40
N SER A 678 -18.22 -8.00 20.33
CA SER A 678 -19.58 -7.47 20.40
C SER A 678 -20.67 -8.56 20.32
N SER A 679 -20.36 -9.79 19.87
CA SER A 679 -21.26 -10.95 19.99
C SER A 679 -21.18 -11.67 21.34
N LYS A 680 -20.23 -11.29 22.21
CA LYS A 680 -20.10 -11.78 23.58
C LYS A 680 -21.15 -11.16 24.50
N SER A 681 -21.56 -11.90 25.54
CA SER A 681 -22.40 -11.36 26.61
C SER A 681 -21.69 -10.20 27.33
N SER A 682 -22.47 -9.32 27.97
CA SER A 682 -21.91 -8.18 28.73
C SER A 682 -20.93 -8.62 29.83
N GLU A 683 -21.15 -9.79 30.43
CA GLU A 683 -20.30 -10.37 31.49
C GLU A 683 -18.98 -10.91 30.92
N GLU A 684 -19.03 -11.71 29.84
CA GLU A 684 -17.83 -12.16 29.13
C GLU A 684 -17.01 -10.97 28.62
N ARG A 685 -17.66 -9.99 27.99
CA ARG A 685 -17.03 -8.79 27.44
C ARG A 685 -16.33 -7.98 28.53
N LEU A 686 -16.96 -7.83 29.70
CA LEU A 686 -16.37 -7.21 30.88
C LEU A 686 -15.16 -8.01 31.39
N ALA A 687 -15.26 -9.34 31.47
CA ALA A 687 -14.16 -10.21 31.91
C ALA A 687 -12.94 -10.14 30.97
N ILE A 688 -13.16 -10.26 29.66
CA ILE A 688 -12.13 -10.16 28.60
C ILE A 688 -11.42 -8.81 28.67
N VAL A 689 -12.18 -7.71 28.75
CA VAL A 689 -11.64 -6.34 28.83
C VAL A 689 -10.89 -6.10 30.15
N SER A 690 -11.36 -6.67 31.26
CA SER A 690 -10.70 -6.57 32.57
C SER A 690 -9.35 -7.30 32.57
N ALA A 691 -9.32 -8.56 32.12
CA ALA A 691 -8.10 -9.35 32.00
C ALA A 691 -7.08 -8.71 31.02
N ALA A 692 -7.56 -8.24 29.87
CA ALA A 692 -6.73 -7.52 28.91
C ALA A 692 -6.10 -6.25 29.52
N ARG A 693 -6.85 -5.51 30.35
CA ARG A 693 -6.31 -4.37 31.09
C ARG A 693 -5.29 -4.75 32.17
N ALA A 694 -5.50 -5.85 32.89
CA ALA A 694 -4.52 -6.36 33.86
C ALA A 694 -3.19 -6.73 33.19
N SER A 695 -3.24 -7.29 31.97
CA SER A 695 -2.05 -7.75 31.22
C SER A 695 -1.12 -6.64 30.68
N ILE A 696 -1.49 -5.35 30.78
CA ILE A 696 -0.75 -4.23 30.14
C ILE A 696 0.72 -4.15 30.61
N SER A 697 1.00 -4.45 31.87
CA SER A 697 2.36 -4.51 32.41
C SER A 697 3.16 -5.67 31.80
N THR A 698 2.57 -6.87 31.78
CA THR A 698 3.16 -8.09 31.19
C THR A 698 3.50 -7.89 29.72
N VAL A 699 2.57 -7.37 28.91
CA VAL A 699 2.80 -7.12 27.46
C VAL A 699 3.97 -6.14 27.23
N ARG A 700 4.19 -5.18 28.13
CA ARG A 700 5.33 -4.24 28.06
C ARG A 700 6.65 -4.88 28.49
N ALA A 701 6.63 -5.75 29.49
CA ALA A 701 7.79 -6.53 29.91
C ALA A 701 8.20 -7.51 28.79
N GLU A 702 7.24 -8.23 28.22
CA GLU A 702 7.43 -9.12 27.05
C GLU A 702 8.00 -8.37 25.84
N GLU A 703 7.46 -7.18 25.50
CA GLU A 703 8.01 -6.35 24.40
C GLU A 703 9.48 -6.00 24.66
N THR A 704 9.80 -5.56 25.88
CA THR A 704 11.13 -5.08 26.25
C THR A 704 12.15 -6.22 26.22
N HIS A 705 11.79 -7.37 26.80
CA HIS A 705 12.60 -8.58 26.77
C HIS A 705 12.79 -9.12 25.35
N ALA A 706 11.72 -9.21 24.55
CA ALA A 706 11.80 -9.67 23.16
C ALA A 706 12.67 -8.77 22.29
N LYS A 707 12.66 -7.44 22.51
CA LYS A 707 13.55 -6.50 21.84
C LYS A 707 15.02 -6.70 22.22
N SER A 708 15.31 -6.98 23.50
CA SER A 708 16.68 -7.27 23.95
C SER A 708 17.23 -8.51 23.25
N LEU A 709 16.49 -9.62 23.31
CA LEU A 709 16.85 -10.89 22.66
C LEU A 709 17.00 -10.74 21.14
N LEU A 710 16.14 -9.95 20.49
CA LEU A 710 16.23 -9.68 19.06
C LEU A 710 17.50 -8.88 18.70
N ALA A 711 17.87 -7.87 19.50
CA ALA A 711 19.08 -7.09 19.28
C ALA A 711 20.35 -7.94 19.49
N GLU A 712 20.36 -8.78 20.53
CA GLU A 712 21.43 -9.73 20.82
C GLU A 712 21.59 -10.77 19.70
N ALA A 713 20.49 -11.38 19.25
CA ALA A 713 20.51 -12.33 18.13
C ALA A 713 20.99 -11.69 16.81
N ILE A 714 20.60 -10.45 16.52
CA ILE A 714 21.10 -9.69 15.37
C ILE A 714 22.61 -9.45 15.48
N LEU A 715 23.11 -9.06 16.65
CA LEU A 715 24.54 -8.85 16.90
C LEU A 715 25.33 -10.16 16.75
N GLN A 716 24.86 -11.25 17.38
CA GLN A 716 25.49 -12.57 17.25
C GLN A 716 25.54 -13.03 15.79
N LYS A 717 24.43 -12.91 15.03
CA LYS A 717 24.40 -13.28 13.60
C LYS A 717 25.30 -12.40 12.75
N SER A 718 25.51 -11.12 13.11
CA SER A 718 26.50 -10.26 12.46
C SER A 718 27.93 -10.77 12.71
N LEU A 719 28.26 -11.09 13.96
CA LEU A 719 29.59 -11.62 14.34
C LEU A 719 29.86 -13.01 13.73
N GLU A 720 28.86 -13.88 13.65
CA GLU A 720 28.95 -15.18 12.94
C GLU A 720 29.22 -14.98 11.44
N LYS A 721 28.51 -14.04 10.79
CA LYS A 721 28.72 -13.70 9.38
C LYS A 721 30.10 -13.12 9.12
N GLU A 722 30.59 -12.26 10.01
CA GLU A 722 31.93 -11.66 9.93
C GLU A 722 33.03 -12.72 10.12
N LYS A 723 32.93 -13.56 11.17
CA LYS A 723 33.83 -14.71 11.37
C LYS A 723 33.84 -15.64 10.14
N GLY A 724 32.67 -15.93 9.57
CA GLY A 724 32.52 -16.75 8.36
C GLY A 724 33.11 -16.09 7.11
N TYR A 725 33.06 -14.76 6.99
CA TYR A 725 33.73 -14.02 5.92
C TYR A 725 35.26 -14.04 6.09
N ASN A 726 35.75 -13.70 7.28
CA ASN A 726 37.18 -13.69 7.60
C ASN A 726 37.81 -15.08 7.45
N ALA A 727 37.10 -16.15 7.82
CA ALA A 727 37.52 -17.54 7.57
C ALA A 727 37.57 -17.89 6.06
N LYS A 728 36.63 -17.40 5.25
CA LYS A 728 36.66 -17.58 3.78
C LYS A 728 37.84 -16.84 3.15
N VAL A 729 38.11 -15.59 3.57
CA VAL A 729 39.26 -14.80 3.13
C VAL A 729 40.57 -15.46 3.54
N ALA A 730 40.72 -15.88 4.79
CA ALA A 730 41.92 -16.60 5.27
C ALA A 730 42.13 -17.93 4.50
N LEU A 731 41.06 -18.66 4.19
CA LEU A 731 41.14 -19.87 3.37
C LEU A 731 41.51 -19.58 1.91
N GLN A 732 41.05 -18.46 1.33
CA GLN A 732 41.48 -18.00 0.00
C GLN A 732 42.97 -17.62 -0.01
N VAL A 733 43.42 -16.83 0.98
CA VAL A 733 44.84 -16.46 1.14
C VAL A 733 45.71 -17.72 1.30
N LYS A 734 45.32 -18.66 2.17
CA LYS A 734 46.03 -19.95 2.33
C LYS A 734 46.09 -20.74 1.02
N LYS A 735 44.97 -20.84 0.29
CA LYS A 735 44.89 -21.54 -1.00
C LYS A 735 45.67 -20.84 -2.14
N ARG A 736 45.88 -19.51 -2.04
CA ARG A 736 46.72 -18.73 -2.95
C ARG A 736 48.20 -18.94 -2.64
N ASN A 737 48.60 -18.79 -1.39
CA ASN A 737 49.99 -19.00 -0.96
C ASN A 737 50.44 -20.43 -1.33
N GLN A 738 49.64 -21.45 -1.00
CA GLN A 738 49.88 -22.84 -1.44
C GLN A 738 50.04 -23.02 -2.96
N ALA A 739 49.46 -22.15 -3.78
CA ALA A 739 49.65 -22.18 -5.24
C ALA A 739 50.92 -21.44 -5.69
N VAL A 740 51.37 -20.43 -4.93
CA VAL A 740 52.69 -19.78 -5.11
C VAL A 740 53.81 -20.74 -4.69
N ASP A 741 53.69 -21.37 -3.51
CA ASP A 741 54.66 -22.34 -2.99
C ASP A 741 54.78 -23.57 -3.91
N ALA A 742 53.67 -23.99 -4.52
CA ALA A 742 53.67 -25.04 -5.53
C ALA A 742 54.31 -24.59 -6.85
N ILE A 743 54.13 -23.34 -7.31
CA ILE A 743 54.72 -22.89 -8.58
C ILE A 743 56.22 -22.61 -8.45
N SER A 744 56.71 -22.14 -7.30
CA SER A 744 58.14 -21.88 -7.10
C SER A 744 58.98 -23.17 -7.18
N THR A 745 58.37 -24.32 -6.86
CA THR A 745 59.00 -25.65 -6.97
C THR A 745 59.21 -26.10 -8.43
N PHE A 746 58.36 -25.66 -9.37
CA PHE A 746 58.36 -26.13 -10.77
C PHE A 746 58.63 -25.03 -11.82
N GLY A 747 58.74 -23.77 -11.40
CA GLY A 747 58.73 -22.61 -12.29
C GLY A 747 57.34 -22.32 -12.87
N PHE A 748 57.15 -21.13 -13.44
CA PHE A 748 55.94 -20.75 -14.17
C PHE A 748 56.24 -20.72 -15.67
N ILE A 749 55.45 -21.43 -16.49
CA ILE A 749 55.60 -21.46 -17.94
C ILE A 749 54.57 -20.56 -18.63
N ILE A 750 54.95 -19.94 -19.76
CA ILE A 750 54.12 -19.03 -20.57
C ILE A 750 53.93 -19.48 -22.02
N SER A 751 54.40 -20.68 -22.38
CA SER A 751 54.30 -21.23 -23.73
C SER A 751 53.95 -22.70 -23.72
N VAL A 752 53.14 -23.13 -24.70
CA VAL A 752 52.73 -24.53 -24.91
C VAL A 752 53.97 -25.41 -25.15
N ASN A 753 54.97 -24.89 -25.86
CA ASN A 753 56.24 -25.60 -26.11
C ASN A 753 57.00 -25.90 -24.82
N SER A 754 56.87 -25.05 -23.79
CA SER A 754 57.49 -25.24 -22.48
C SER A 754 56.83 -26.35 -21.66
N ILE A 755 55.61 -26.81 -22.01
CA ILE A 755 54.95 -27.93 -21.33
C ILE A 755 55.79 -29.21 -21.48
N SER A 756 56.34 -29.48 -22.66
CA SER A 756 57.18 -30.67 -22.89
C SER A 756 58.49 -30.64 -22.09
N ALA A 757 59.04 -29.44 -21.84
CA ALA A 757 60.22 -29.27 -20.98
C ALA A 757 59.87 -29.45 -19.49
N LEU A 758 58.74 -28.88 -19.04
CA LEU A 758 58.21 -29.04 -17.67
C LEU A 758 57.93 -30.51 -17.29
N LEU A 759 57.64 -31.35 -18.27
CA LEU A 759 57.35 -32.78 -18.10
C LEU A 759 58.59 -33.67 -18.25
N GLY A 760 59.78 -33.09 -18.50
CA GLY A 760 61.02 -33.82 -18.79
C GLY A 760 61.48 -34.73 -17.65
N SER A 761 61.85 -35.98 -18.00
CA SER A 761 62.51 -36.99 -17.15
C SER A 761 61.97 -37.15 -15.72
N SER A 762 60.67 -36.88 -15.53
CA SER A 762 60.02 -36.83 -14.22
C SER A 762 59.00 -37.96 -14.06
N SER A 763 58.82 -38.45 -12.83
CA SER A 763 57.82 -39.49 -12.52
C SER A 763 56.40 -38.98 -12.78
N GLU A 764 55.48 -39.90 -13.12
CA GLU A 764 54.08 -39.58 -13.44
C GLU A 764 53.40 -38.75 -12.34
N THR A 765 53.62 -39.10 -11.07
CA THR A 765 53.14 -38.35 -9.91
C THR A 765 53.69 -36.92 -9.86
N ALA A 766 54.96 -36.72 -10.20
CA ALA A 766 55.58 -35.39 -10.26
C ALA A 766 55.04 -34.56 -11.42
N ARG A 767 54.91 -35.16 -12.61
CA ARG A 767 54.33 -34.53 -13.81
C ARG A 767 52.89 -34.08 -13.58
N ALA A 768 52.05 -34.95 -13.04
CA ALA A 768 50.67 -34.60 -12.68
C ALA A 768 50.59 -33.48 -11.63
N ASN A 769 51.48 -33.49 -10.62
CA ASN A 769 51.56 -32.42 -9.62
C ASN A 769 52.01 -31.08 -10.23
N ALA A 770 52.97 -31.08 -11.16
CA ALA A 770 53.43 -29.88 -11.86
C ALA A 770 52.32 -29.26 -12.71
N LEU A 771 51.57 -30.06 -13.49
CA LEU A 771 50.41 -29.59 -14.25
C LEU A 771 49.31 -29.01 -13.32
N VAL A 772 49.05 -29.68 -12.19
CA VAL A 772 48.12 -29.17 -11.16
C VAL A 772 48.60 -27.83 -10.58
N ALA A 773 49.89 -27.67 -10.30
CA ALA A 773 50.46 -26.40 -9.82
C ALA A 773 50.26 -25.27 -10.85
N GLN A 774 50.62 -25.50 -12.13
CA GLN A 774 50.45 -24.53 -13.22
C GLN A 774 49.00 -24.04 -13.37
N ILE A 775 48.02 -24.94 -13.23
CA ILE A 775 46.59 -24.61 -13.36
C ILE A 775 46.06 -23.93 -12.08
N ARG A 776 46.50 -24.35 -10.89
CA ARG A 776 46.06 -23.72 -9.63
C ARG A 776 46.67 -22.35 -9.39
N PHE A 777 47.89 -22.08 -9.87
CA PHE A 777 48.48 -20.75 -9.84
C PHE A 777 47.71 -19.76 -10.73
N ARG A 778 47.31 -20.20 -11.94
CA ARG A 778 46.42 -19.45 -12.84
C ARG A 778 45.06 -19.15 -12.21
N GLU A 779 44.40 -20.16 -11.65
CA GLU A 779 43.12 -20.04 -10.95
C GLU A 779 43.17 -19.04 -9.78
N ARG A 780 44.20 -19.12 -8.92
CA ARG A 780 44.15 -18.53 -7.56
C ARG A 780 45.06 -17.34 -7.35
N THR A 781 46.17 -17.26 -8.08
CA THR A 781 47.17 -16.20 -7.93
C THR A 781 47.04 -15.16 -9.04
N LEU A 782 46.93 -15.62 -10.29
CA LEU A 782 46.71 -14.73 -11.45
C LEU A 782 45.23 -14.35 -11.64
N LEU A 783 44.30 -15.08 -11.02
CA LEU A 783 42.86 -14.91 -11.16
C LEU A 783 42.39 -14.93 -12.62
N GLN A 784 43.02 -15.78 -13.44
CA GLN A 784 42.76 -15.87 -14.87
C GLN A 784 41.28 -16.26 -15.12
N PRO A 785 40.53 -15.50 -15.94
CA PRO A 785 39.14 -15.85 -16.26
C PRO A 785 39.08 -17.20 -16.97
N PRO A 786 38.13 -18.10 -16.64
CA PRO A 786 38.06 -19.43 -17.24
C PRO A 786 37.63 -19.35 -18.72
N PRO A 787 38.45 -19.82 -19.69
CA PRO A 787 38.06 -19.85 -21.10
C PRO A 787 36.96 -20.90 -21.40
N GLU A 788 36.88 -21.96 -20.59
CA GLU A 788 35.90 -23.04 -20.72
C GLU A 788 35.18 -23.31 -19.39
N LYS A 789 33.90 -23.69 -19.47
CA LYS A 789 33.03 -24.00 -18.31
C LYS A 789 33.58 -25.18 -17.49
N GLY A 790 34.29 -24.87 -16.39
CA GLY A 790 34.84 -25.86 -15.46
C GLY A 790 36.28 -26.29 -15.75
N ILE A 791 37.05 -25.52 -16.51
CA ILE A 791 38.47 -25.80 -16.82
C ILE A 791 39.33 -26.03 -15.55
N TYR A 792 39.06 -25.33 -14.45
CA TYR A 792 39.75 -25.47 -13.16
C TYR A 792 39.25 -26.63 -12.26
N LYS A 793 38.31 -27.46 -12.71
CA LYS A 793 37.87 -28.68 -11.99
C LYS A 793 38.86 -29.82 -12.23
N LEU A 794 39.86 -29.96 -11.36
CA LEU A 794 40.94 -30.96 -11.50
C LEU A 794 40.59 -32.37 -10.95
N SER A 795 39.30 -32.68 -10.82
CA SER A 795 38.79 -34.00 -10.42
C SER A 795 37.37 -34.22 -10.94
N ASN A 796 36.99 -35.48 -11.11
CA ASN A 796 35.64 -35.89 -11.52
C ASN A 796 35.18 -37.09 -10.65
N LYS A 797 33.96 -37.01 -10.09
CA LYS A 797 33.40 -38.00 -9.13
C LYS A 797 34.43 -38.50 -8.08
N GLY A 798 35.19 -37.56 -7.50
CA GLY A 798 36.23 -37.85 -6.49
C GLY A 798 37.58 -38.35 -7.02
N ARG A 799 37.68 -38.83 -8.27
CA ARG A 799 38.94 -39.26 -8.88
C ARG A 799 39.72 -38.07 -9.44
N LYS A 800 41.06 -38.12 -9.39
CA LYS A 800 41.95 -37.17 -10.08
C LYS A 800 41.76 -37.31 -11.60
N LEU A 801 42.00 -36.23 -12.36
CA LEU A 801 42.06 -36.29 -13.82
C LEU A 801 43.39 -36.93 -14.29
N PRO A 802 43.40 -37.62 -15.45
CA PRO A 802 44.63 -38.14 -16.07
C PRO A 802 45.53 -37.02 -16.59
N GLU A 803 46.80 -37.35 -16.83
CA GLU A 803 47.83 -36.39 -17.25
C GLU A 803 47.45 -35.64 -18.54
N ASP A 804 46.90 -36.33 -19.54
CA ASP A 804 46.54 -35.73 -20.84
C ASP A 804 45.42 -34.69 -20.75
N GLU A 805 44.40 -34.90 -19.92
CA GLU A 805 43.32 -33.93 -19.72
C GLU A 805 43.78 -32.74 -18.86
N LEU A 806 44.72 -32.95 -17.93
CA LEU A 806 45.40 -31.84 -17.25
C LEU A 806 46.26 -31.04 -18.24
N LYS A 807 46.97 -31.72 -19.15
CA LYS A 807 47.79 -31.12 -20.21
C LYS A 807 46.94 -30.30 -21.18
N ARG A 808 45.82 -30.84 -21.69
CA ARG A 808 44.85 -30.12 -22.54
C ARG A 808 44.37 -28.84 -21.87
N ARG A 809 43.93 -28.91 -20.61
CA ARG A 809 43.45 -27.75 -19.83
C ARG A 809 44.54 -26.69 -19.68
N LEU A 810 45.78 -27.09 -19.41
CA LEU A 810 46.89 -26.15 -19.31
C LEU A 810 47.22 -25.49 -20.67
N THR A 811 47.19 -26.25 -21.76
CA THR A 811 47.35 -25.71 -23.13
C THR A 811 46.31 -24.63 -23.43
N VAL A 812 45.02 -24.93 -23.25
CA VAL A 812 43.92 -23.95 -23.47
C VAL A 812 44.09 -22.69 -22.60
N LEU A 813 44.53 -22.84 -21.35
CA LEU A 813 44.81 -21.70 -20.46
C LEU A 813 46.02 -20.87 -20.91
N ILE A 814 47.05 -21.48 -21.49
CA ILE A 814 48.22 -20.76 -22.04
C ILE A 814 47.86 -20.08 -23.35
N GLU A 815 47.09 -20.72 -24.23
CA GLU A 815 46.63 -20.10 -25.47
C GLU A 815 45.69 -18.91 -25.21
N ALA A 816 44.82 -18.99 -24.20
CA ALA A 816 43.97 -17.87 -23.79
C ALA A 816 44.77 -16.69 -23.19
N ASP A 817 45.87 -16.99 -22.48
CA ASP A 817 46.84 -15.99 -22.01
C ASP A 817 47.48 -15.27 -23.21
N GLN A 818 48.04 -16.04 -24.15
CA GLN A 818 48.69 -15.55 -25.37
C GLN A 818 47.75 -14.79 -26.32
N LYS A 819 46.46 -15.16 -26.38
CA LYS A 819 45.41 -14.44 -27.12
C LYS A 819 44.98 -13.12 -26.45
N GLY A 820 45.70 -12.65 -25.44
CA GLY A 820 45.47 -11.35 -24.79
C GLY A 820 44.23 -11.32 -23.90
N THR A 821 43.89 -12.43 -23.24
CA THR A 821 42.75 -12.50 -22.29
C THR A 821 43.16 -12.20 -20.84
N LEU A 822 44.47 -12.11 -20.56
CA LEU A 822 45.02 -11.71 -19.27
C LEU A 822 45.47 -10.24 -19.30
N LEU A 823 45.14 -9.50 -18.23
CA LEU A 823 45.65 -8.16 -17.98
C LEU A 823 46.98 -8.27 -17.22
N THR A 824 48.09 -8.26 -17.94
CA THR A 824 49.43 -8.41 -17.38
C THR A 824 49.98 -7.08 -16.89
N SER A 825 50.36 -7.06 -15.60
CA SER A 825 50.98 -5.95 -14.83
C SER A 825 50.29 -4.56 -14.90
N SER A 826 50.16 -3.90 -13.74
CA SER A 826 50.01 -2.44 -13.76
C SER A 826 51.29 -1.84 -14.32
N ILE A 827 51.19 -0.91 -15.26
CA ILE A 827 52.32 -0.21 -15.87
C ILE A 827 52.31 1.20 -15.30
N ASP A 828 53.42 1.67 -14.71
CA ASP A 828 53.55 3.08 -14.39
C ASP A 828 53.57 3.89 -15.68
N HIS A 829 52.58 4.75 -15.85
CA HIS A 829 52.37 5.57 -17.05
C HIS A 829 52.11 7.02 -16.63
N PRO A 830 52.63 8.03 -17.33
CA PRO A 830 52.45 9.44 -16.96
C PRO A 830 50.99 9.90 -16.84
N PHE A 831 50.04 9.15 -17.42
CA PHE A 831 48.60 9.41 -17.29
C PHE A 831 47.99 8.91 -15.98
N ILE A 832 48.60 7.98 -15.23
CA ILE A 832 47.97 7.43 -14.01
C ILE A 832 47.79 8.53 -12.96
N GLY A 833 46.56 8.65 -12.44
CA GLY A 833 46.20 9.68 -11.48
C GLY A 833 45.86 11.03 -12.10
N ARG A 834 46.16 11.28 -13.38
CA ARG A 834 45.75 12.51 -14.08
C ARG A 834 44.23 12.60 -14.23
N PHE A 835 43.72 13.81 -14.38
CA PHE A 835 42.33 14.05 -14.74
C PHE A 835 42.20 14.33 -16.24
N VAL A 836 41.15 13.77 -16.85
CA VAL A 836 40.87 13.88 -18.27
C VAL A 836 39.39 14.22 -18.45
N ARG A 837 39.10 15.34 -19.11
CA ARG A 837 37.75 15.72 -19.53
C ARG A 837 37.40 15.00 -20.82
N ARG A 838 36.15 14.59 -20.98
CA ARG A 838 35.56 14.25 -22.28
C ARG A 838 34.41 15.18 -22.60
N TRP A 839 34.18 15.44 -23.89
CA TRP A 839 33.05 16.22 -24.37
C TRP A 839 32.03 15.32 -25.05
N ASN A 840 30.78 15.35 -24.56
CA ASN A 840 29.61 14.87 -25.30
C ASN A 840 28.82 16.11 -25.79
N GLU A 841 27.98 15.95 -26.81
CA GLU A 841 27.38 17.03 -27.62
C GLU A 841 26.64 18.18 -26.87
N GLU A 842 26.25 18.00 -25.59
CA GLU A 842 25.72 19.08 -24.73
C GLU A 842 26.49 19.28 -23.40
N VAL A 843 27.44 18.41 -23.00
CA VAL A 843 28.05 18.42 -21.65
C VAL A 843 29.46 17.83 -21.59
N SER A 844 30.36 18.46 -20.84
CA SER A 844 31.66 17.89 -20.42
C SER A 844 31.56 16.99 -19.18
N GLU A 845 32.36 15.94 -19.10
CA GLU A 845 32.50 15.10 -17.90
C GLU A 845 33.98 14.82 -17.57
N ASP A 846 34.36 15.04 -16.32
CA ASP A 846 35.74 14.88 -15.83
C ASP A 846 35.94 13.49 -15.23
N GLY A 847 36.88 12.73 -15.78
CA GLY A 847 37.28 11.40 -15.30
C GLY A 847 38.69 11.39 -14.75
N LYS A 848 38.99 10.44 -13.85
CA LYS A 848 40.36 10.20 -13.34
C LYS A 848 40.91 8.92 -13.95
N VAL A 849 42.15 8.96 -14.45
CA VAL A 849 42.83 7.75 -14.92
C VAL A 849 43.18 6.88 -13.70
N SER A 850 42.59 5.69 -13.67
CA SER A 850 42.62 4.80 -12.50
C SER A 850 43.73 3.74 -12.54
N SER A 851 44.13 3.31 -13.74
CA SER A 851 45.29 2.43 -13.99
C SER A 851 45.58 2.32 -15.49
N VAL A 852 46.82 1.95 -15.82
CA VAL A 852 47.23 1.43 -17.14
C VAL A 852 47.67 -0.02 -16.97
N LYS A 853 47.25 -0.89 -17.88
CA LYS A 853 47.53 -2.34 -17.84
C LYS A 853 47.80 -2.85 -19.25
N LYS A 854 48.69 -3.83 -19.43
CA LYS A 854 48.87 -4.47 -20.75
C LYS A 854 47.80 -5.53 -21.01
N ARG A 855 47.37 -5.63 -22.26
CA ARG A 855 46.51 -6.70 -22.78
C ARG A 855 47.19 -7.25 -24.05
N GLY A 856 48.00 -8.29 -23.88
CA GLY A 856 49.03 -8.62 -24.87
C GLY A 856 50.08 -7.50 -24.91
N GLU A 857 50.48 -7.07 -26.11
CA GLU A 857 51.42 -5.96 -26.29
C GLU A 857 50.75 -4.58 -26.10
N THR A 858 49.45 -4.47 -26.37
CA THR A 858 48.71 -3.20 -26.31
C THR A 858 48.51 -2.71 -24.87
N PRO A 859 48.97 -1.50 -24.50
CA PRO A 859 48.62 -0.88 -23.23
C PRO A 859 47.20 -0.30 -23.28
N LEU A 860 46.38 -0.68 -22.30
CA LEU A 860 45.02 -0.16 -22.10
C LEU A 860 44.99 0.79 -20.90
N VAL A 861 44.34 1.94 -21.07
CA VAL A 861 44.07 2.93 -20.02
C VAL A 861 42.63 2.78 -19.50
N SER A 862 42.48 2.77 -18.18
CA SER A 862 41.18 2.68 -17.50
C SER A 862 40.82 4.03 -16.87
N ILE A 863 39.91 4.78 -17.51
CA ILE A 863 39.45 6.10 -17.04
C ILE A 863 38.12 5.93 -16.30
N LYS A 864 38.02 6.48 -15.09
CA LYS A 864 36.80 6.42 -14.28
C LYS A 864 36.12 7.78 -14.23
N PHE A 865 34.97 7.89 -14.85
CA PHE A 865 34.07 9.04 -14.82
C PHE A 865 32.98 8.85 -13.73
N PRO A 866 32.30 9.91 -13.28
CA PRO A 866 31.14 9.81 -12.39
C PRO A 866 30.01 8.91 -12.93
N SER A 867 29.75 8.94 -14.23
CA SER A 867 28.70 8.14 -14.88
C SER A 867 29.09 6.70 -15.20
N SER A 868 30.37 6.42 -15.44
CA SER A 868 30.81 5.23 -16.17
C SER A 868 32.33 4.99 -16.06
N GLN A 869 32.76 3.76 -16.35
CA GLN A 869 34.19 3.43 -16.50
C GLN A 869 34.49 3.10 -17.96
N LEU A 870 35.48 3.78 -18.52
CA LEU A 870 35.96 3.61 -19.90
C LEU A 870 37.29 2.84 -19.88
N ILE A 871 37.47 1.90 -20.80
CA ILE A 871 38.73 1.18 -21.01
C ILE A 871 39.03 1.17 -22.51
N ILE A 872 40.12 1.82 -22.90
CA ILE A 872 40.54 2.00 -24.31
C ILE A 872 42.07 1.82 -24.45
N PRO A 873 42.61 1.56 -25.66
CA PRO A 873 44.04 1.64 -25.90
C PRO A 873 44.60 3.03 -25.59
N ILE A 874 45.87 3.10 -25.17
CA ILE A 874 46.54 4.39 -24.95
C ILE A 874 46.63 5.22 -26.23
N SER A 875 46.97 4.60 -27.37
CA SER A 875 46.98 5.28 -28.67
C SER A 875 45.62 5.84 -29.08
N THR A 876 44.52 5.26 -28.61
CA THR A 876 43.16 5.80 -28.81
C THR A 876 42.89 6.99 -27.90
N LEU A 877 43.40 7.00 -26.66
CA LEU A 877 43.34 8.18 -25.81
C LEU A 877 44.20 9.32 -26.36
N GLU A 878 45.40 9.02 -26.86
CA GLU A 878 46.31 9.99 -27.49
C GLU A 878 45.68 10.61 -28.73
N SER A 879 45.11 9.80 -29.64
CA SER A 879 44.32 10.30 -30.78
C SER A 879 43.18 11.23 -30.34
N TYR A 880 42.40 10.85 -29.32
CA TYR A 880 41.31 11.68 -28.81
C TYR A 880 41.75 12.97 -28.09
N LEU A 881 42.99 13.03 -27.58
CA LEU A 881 43.59 14.25 -27.02
C LEU A 881 44.07 15.18 -28.15
N ASP A 882 44.74 14.62 -29.17
CA ASP A 882 45.18 15.38 -30.36
C ASP A 882 44.00 15.89 -31.21
N GLU A 883 42.89 15.14 -31.24
CA GLU A 883 41.61 15.52 -31.86
C GLU A 883 40.77 16.48 -31.02
N GLY A 884 41.17 16.81 -29.78
CA GLY A 884 40.42 17.68 -28.86
C GLY A 884 39.07 17.14 -28.39
N SER A 885 38.80 15.84 -28.57
CA SER A 885 37.60 15.18 -28.04
C SER A 885 37.69 14.92 -26.53
N PHE A 886 38.92 14.82 -26.03
CA PHE A 886 39.28 14.73 -24.61
C PHE A 886 40.30 15.84 -24.29
N ASP A 887 40.28 16.40 -23.08
CA ASP A 887 41.32 17.32 -22.58
C ASP A 887 42.07 16.68 -21.39
N LEU A 888 43.40 16.80 -21.35
CA LEU A 888 44.16 16.62 -20.11
C LEU A 888 43.99 17.88 -19.25
N LEU A 889 43.54 17.72 -17.99
CA LEU A 889 43.21 18.83 -17.09
C LEU A 889 44.37 19.30 -16.19
N ASP A 890 45.59 18.90 -16.51
CA ASP A 890 46.76 19.13 -15.68
C ASP A 890 47.69 20.18 -16.29
N ASP A 891 47.61 21.41 -15.78
CA ASP A 891 48.81 22.24 -15.68
C ASP A 891 48.70 23.18 -14.46
N LEU A 892 49.39 22.79 -13.37
CA LEU A 892 49.82 23.69 -12.30
C LEU A 892 50.94 23.01 -11.49
N LEU A 893 52.10 23.68 -11.45
CA LEU A 893 53.19 23.47 -10.50
C LEU A 893 52.84 24.06 -9.12
#